data_AF-A0AB73T5Q1-F1
#
_entry.id   AF-A0AB73T5Q1-F1
#
_cell.length_a   1.000
_cell.length_b   1.000
_cell.length_c   1.000
_cell.angle_alpha   90.00
_cell.angle_beta   90.00
_cell.angle_gamma   90.00
#
_symmetry.space_group_name_H-M   'P 1'
#
loop_
_entity.id
_entity.type
_entity.pdbx_description
1 polymer ?
#
loop_
_entity_poly.entity_id
_entity_poly.type
_entity_poly.pdbx_seq_one_letter_code
_entity_poly.pdbx_strand_id
1 'polypeptide(L)'
;MKKWNLKIILKSDLCTATGEDAPGIINVKTALENGIPYIPAKRIKGCLLEAGMEMRDNGLIEGDTLERIFGKPGAERTEGVYIGDSHLHSIPQYMFGEGKGVPVQIGDYELFQSEIRNCLESEKTYFEEFFTRKRTRTAIDTQTGTAKKNTLRTMQVVPAGVEFVSCIEGELNDKDEAVLIKCAKGLRHMGLGITRGWGEVQCILEEVTTETLLSVDSNIKKQGDFTKEKSDIFKEYDPEEDVVMSYEIYFDSPVMIDGNNDCLPAGPVLGALAGMYIRKFSLGADAHKDENFSRIFLHDGVQFGYGYLKRNDKIYVPCPKAIAEMRENDGNWFNIEQDRELKRKELKGLVCWEGEELHIASANREIHFHHARPIDRGIAHALNDRAADSSIPTGEFFEYTPLSKGQTYAGTWRGKAKDIRVLAECLQDNDYRLRIGRSRTAEYGNCTFKIVRVDLKTNQIEPSPGGNEWMMWLLSPLIIRDEKSGDYTLKEVGLIKQLGEILGCKKIELRKIAGSCTVYSGYNSRWGMPMVSCPAADVGSTFYLKTDHEIHACKLEENRWGELTGRGCGQVAVRPWNKEDTDKIIIDSDAVYNIEKSHNSIAERIICLRKHQLECEYETIEELDIVKMDELPPSSAISLLSQLLRSYAQNKDFYEQIKEKVMCIQKEDKRDKILKLIEPCEGKPYEFMKLYLENAKWKARCRVKDE
;
A
#
# COMPACT_ATOMS: atom_id res chain seq x y z
N MET A 1 -0.43 24.77 0.74
CA MET A 1 -1.58 23.93 0.31
C MET A 1 -2.66 23.94 1.38
N LYS A 2 -3.93 24.09 0.97
CA LYS A 2 -5.08 23.90 1.86
C LYS A 2 -5.33 22.40 2.08
N LYS A 3 -5.98 22.05 3.19
CA LYS A 3 -6.35 20.67 3.55
C LYS A 3 -7.82 20.63 3.94
N TRP A 4 -8.51 19.56 3.53
CA TRP A 4 -9.90 19.29 3.88
C TRP A 4 -10.06 17.84 4.32
N ASN A 5 -10.96 17.60 5.27
CA ASN A 5 -11.41 16.27 5.67
C ASN A 5 -12.76 15.98 5.01
N LEU A 6 -12.80 14.98 4.13
CA LEU A 6 -14.02 14.43 3.59
C LEU A 6 -14.52 13.32 4.52
N LYS A 7 -15.55 13.60 5.31
CA LYS A 7 -16.28 12.61 6.11
C LYS A 7 -17.28 11.87 5.22
N ILE A 8 -17.25 10.54 5.24
CA ILE A 8 -18.14 9.65 4.49
C ILE A 8 -18.89 8.77 5.48
N ILE A 9 -20.18 9.05 5.66
CA ILE A 9 -21.05 8.34 6.61
C ILE A 9 -21.89 7.33 5.84
N LEU A 10 -21.78 6.05 6.16
CA LEU A 10 -22.57 5.01 5.50
C LEU A 10 -24.03 5.04 5.99
N LYS A 11 -24.99 5.20 5.08
CA LYS A 11 -26.44 5.12 5.39
C LYS A 11 -27.02 3.74 5.07
N SER A 12 -26.34 2.97 4.24
CA SER A 12 -26.64 1.57 3.92
C SER A 12 -25.33 0.77 3.81
N ASP A 13 -25.45 -0.54 3.62
CA ASP A 13 -24.28 -1.42 3.45
C ASP A 13 -23.45 -0.99 2.22
N LEU A 14 -22.12 -0.93 2.35
CA LEU A 14 -21.19 -0.50 1.30
C LEU A 14 -20.30 -1.66 0.82
N CYS A 15 -20.09 -1.77 -0.49
CA CYS A 15 -19.09 -2.66 -1.07
C CYS A 15 -18.14 -1.87 -1.98
N THR A 16 -16.90 -1.66 -1.53
CA THR A 16 -15.81 -1.04 -2.29
C THR A 16 -14.90 -2.12 -2.86
N ALA A 17 -15.45 -2.95 -3.74
CA ALA A 17 -14.81 -4.16 -4.25
C ALA A 17 -13.43 -3.96 -4.92
N THR A 18 -12.35 -4.54 -4.39
CA THR A 18 -10.97 -4.41 -4.91
C THR A 18 -10.62 -5.34 -6.07
N GLY A 19 -11.52 -6.24 -6.45
CA GLY A 19 -11.26 -7.30 -7.44
C GLY A 19 -10.80 -8.62 -6.80
N GLU A 20 -10.55 -8.62 -5.50
CA GLU A 20 -10.29 -9.83 -4.72
C GLU A 20 -11.56 -10.68 -4.51
N ASP A 21 -11.36 -11.99 -4.42
CA ASP A 21 -12.36 -12.96 -4.03
C ASP A 21 -11.82 -13.92 -2.95
N ALA A 22 -12.72 -14.69 -2.33
CA ALA A 22 -12.37 -15.82 -1.49
C ALA A 22 -13.03 -17.06 -2.12
N PRO A 23 -12.29 -17.84 -2.94
CA PRO A 23 -12.86 -18.92 -3.73
C PRO A 23 -13.77 -19.84 -2.91
N GLY A 24 -15.00 -20.04 -3.39
CA GLY A 24 -16.01 -20.85 -2.73
C GLY A 24 -16.79 -20.19 -1.59
N ILE A 25 -16.37 -19.02 -1.09
CA ILE A 25 -17.00 -18.33 0.06
C ILE A 25 -17.51 -16.93 -0.31
N ILE A 26 -16.68 -16.11 -0.95
CA ILE A 26 -16.96 -14.72 -1.31
C ILE A 26 -16.57 -14.52 -2.77
N ASN A 27 -17.48 -14.01 -3.60
CA ASN A 27 -17.21 -13.70 -4.99
C ASN A 27 -16.69 -12.27 -5.20
N VAL A 28 -16.99 -11.38 -4.26
CA VAL A 28 -16.60 -9.97 -4.32
C VAL A 28 -16.24 -9.53 -2.92
N LYS A 29 -14.95 -9.28 -2.68
CA LYS A 29 -14.42 -8.81 -1.41
C LYS A 29 -14.37 -7.28 -1.39
N THR A 30 -14.73 -6.65 -0.27
CA THR A 30 -14.60 -5.18 -0.11
C THR A 30 -13.16 -4.81 0.20
N ALA A 31 -12.76 -3.56 -0.02
CA ALA A 31 -11.41 -3.09 0.32
C ALA A 31 -11.15 -3.20 1.83
N LEU A 32 -10.12 -3.98 2.20
CA LEU A 32 -9.71 -4.23 3.57
C LEU A 32 -8.19 -4.11 3.70
N GLU A 33 -7.73 -3.60 4.84
CA GLU A 33 -6.34 -3.57 5.25
C GLU A 33 -6.24 -4.17 6.65
N ASN A 34 -5.55 -5.31 6.80
CA ASN A 34 -5.48 -6.07 8.05
C ASN A 34 -6.87 -6.38 8.66
N GLY A 35 -7.88 -6.60 7.81
CA GLY A 35 -9.27 -6.83 8.23
C GLY A 35 -10.08 -5.56 8.53
N ILE A 36 -9.48 -4.36 8.45
CA ILE A 36 -10.18 -3.09 8.63
C ILE A 36 -10.62 -2.52 7.28
N PRO A 37 -11.88 -2.08 7.11
CA PRO A 37 -12.33 -1.49 5.86
C PRO A 37 -11.68 -0.13 5.61
N TYR A 38 -11.48 0.17 4.33
CA TYR A 38 -11.10 1.49 3.84
C TYR A 38 -11.77 1.77 2.49
N ILE A 39 -11.74 3.02 2.03
CA ILE A 39 -12.24 3.40 0.70
C ILE A 39 -11.07 3.90 -0.13
N PRO A 40 -10.68 3.19 -1.22
CA PRO A 40 -9.57 3.63 -2.07
C PRO A 40 -9.82 5.01 -2.68
N ALA A 41 -8.80 5.85 -2.68
CA ALA A 41 -8.91 7.26 -3.05
C ALA A 41 -9.37 7.48 -4.49
N LYS A 42 -8.96 6.63 -5.45
CA LYS A 42 -9.45 6.75 -6.83
C LYS A 42 -10.96 6.56 -6.92
N ARG A 43 -11.58 5.76 -6.05
CA ARG A 43 -13.05 5.61 -6.00
C ARG A 43 -13.70 6.89 -5.50
N ILE A 44 -13.14 7.48 -4.45
CA ILE A 44 -13.62 8.75 -3.89
C ILE A 44 -13.53 9.82 -4.98
N LYS A 45 -12.36 9.96 -5.61
CA LYS A 45 -12.13 10.89 -6.72
C LYS A 45 -13.13 10.68 -7.85
N GLY A 46 -13.32 9.43 -8.28
CA GLY A 46 -14.29 9.09 -9.34
C GLY A 46 -15.72 9.46 -8.94
N CYS A 47 -16.14 9.15 -7.72
CA CYS A 47 -17.48 9.46 -7.24
C CYS A 47 -17.72 10.97 -7.11
N LEU A 48 -16.73 11.74 -6.63
CA LEU A 48 -16.81 13.20 -6.57
C LEU A 48 -16.85 13.83 -7.96
N LEU A 49 -16.04 13.32 -8.89
CA LEU A 49 -16.04 13.77 -10.28
C LEU A 49 -17.40 13.49 -10.94
N GLU A 50 -17.96 12.29 -10.78
CA GLU A 50 -19.27 11.92 -11.31
C GLU A 50 -20.39 12.83 -10.76
N ALA A 51 -20.41 13.07 -9.45
CA ALA A 51 -21.36 13.99 -8.84
C ALA A 51 -21.22 15.42 -9.40
N GLY A 52 -19.99 15.87 -9.63
CA GLY A 52 -19.72 17.15 -10.28
C GLY A 52 -20.16 17.19 -11.74
N MET A 53 -19.94 16.11 -12.50
CA MET A 53 -20.35 16.05 -13.89
C MET A 53 -21.88 16.05 -14.01
N GLU A 54 -22.61 15.36 -13.13
CA GLU A 54 -24.07 15.44 -13.09
C GLU A 54 -24.56 16.88 -12.85
N MET A 55 -23.91 17.62 -11.94
CA MET A 55 -24.21 19.04 -11.73
C MET A 55 -23.88 19.90 -12.96
N ARG A 56 -22.77 19.61 -13.66
CA ARG A 56 -22.40 20.29 -14.91
C ARG A 56 -23.42 20.03 -16.01
N ASP A 57 -23.87 18.79 -16.16
CA ASP A 57 -24.86 18.39 -17.17
C ASP A 57 -26.21 19.09 -16.92
N ASN A 58 -26.50 19.46 -15.67
CA ASN A 58 -27.66 20.27 -15.27
C ASN A 58 -27.39 21.79 -15.23
N GLY A 59 -26.25 22.26 -15.73
CA GLY A 59 -25.91 23.69 -15.83
C GLY A 59 -25.52 24.37 -14.52
N LEU A 60 -25.21 23.63 -13.45
CA LEU A 60 -24.82 24.18 -12.14
C LEU A 60 -23.32 24.45 -12.00
N ILE A 61 -22.51 23.88 -12.91
CA ILE A 61 -21.06 24.04 -12.98
C ILE A 61 -20.72 24.36 -14.43
N GLU A 62 -19.90 25.39 -14.63
CA GLU A 62 -19.52 25.86 -15.97
C GLU A 62 -18.03 25.62 -16.26
N GLY A 63 -17.74 25.49 -17.55
CA GLY A 63 -16.39 25.45 -18.10
C GLY A 63 -15.60 24.21 -17.66
N ASP A 64 -14.29 24.41 -17.52
CA ASP A 64 -13.26 23.41 -17.21
C ASP A 64 -12.96 23.29 -15.71
N THR A 65 -13.92 23.65 -14.86
CA THR A 65 -13.75 23.70 -13.40
C THR A 65 -13.47 22.32 -12.79
N LEU A 66 -14.15 21.28 -13.26
CA LEU A 66 -13.92 19.91 -12.77
C LEU A 66 -12.53 19.41 -13.15
N GLU A 67 -12.07 19.78 -14.34
CA GLU A 67 -10.75 19.45 -14.84
C GLU A 67 -9.63 20.18 -14.08
N ARG A 68 -9.87 21.39 -13.58
CA ARG A 68 -8.94 22.06 -12.66
C ARG A 68 -8.90 21.43 -11.28
N ILE A 69 -10.03 20.92 -10.77
CA ILE A 69 -10.11 20.31 -9.43
C ILE A 69 -9.56 18.88 -9.44
N PHE A 70 -9.99 18.06 -10.40
CA PHE A 70 -9.69 16.62 -10.44
C PHE A 70 -8.62 16.28 -11.49
N GLY A 71 -8.11 17.25 -12.24
CA GLY A 71 -7.12 17.04 -13.30
C GLY A 71 -7.73 16.51 -14.61
N LYS A 72 -6.95 16.62 -15.69
CA LYS A 72 -7.27 16.05 -17.01
C LYS A 72 -6.45 14.77 -17.25
N PRO A 73 -7.04 13.70 -17.82
CA PRO A 73 -6.26 12.55 -18.28
C PRO A 73 -5.12 13.01 -19.22
N GLY A 74 -3.91 12.52 -18.99
CA GLY A 74 -2.73 12.88 -19.80
C GLY A 74 -2.15 14.26 -19.53
N ALA A 75 -2.65 15.02 -18.55
CA ALA A 75 -2.08 16.33 -18.20
C ALA A 75 -0.61 16.23 -17.73
N GLU A 76 0.22 17.14 -18.25
CA GLU A 76 1.65 17.22 -17.93
C GLU A 76 1.91 17.60 -16.46
N ARG A 77 1.01 18.39 -15.86
CA ARG A 77 1.12 18.93 -14.50
C ARG A 77 0.07 18.33 -13.57
N THR A 78 0.47 18.08 -12.33
CA THR A 78 -0.48 17.80 -11.25
C THR A 78 -1.14 19.12 -10.87
N GLU A 79 -2.40 19.28 -11.24
CA GLU A 79 -3.23 20.43 -10.88
C GLU A 79 -4.44 19.95 -10.07
N GLY A 80 -4.97 20.84 -9.23
CA GLY A 80 -6.15 20.59 -8.41
C GLY A 80 -5.84 19.94 -7.07
N VAL A 81 -6.65 18.96 -6.70
CA VAL A 81 -6.58 18.28 -5.42
C VAL A 81 -5.99 16.88 -5.52
N TYR A 82 -5.30 16.51 -4.46
CA TYR A 82 -4.99 15.15 -4.12
C TYR A 82 -5.98 14.62 -3.11
N ILE A 83 -6.39 13.38 -3.30
CA ILE A 83 -7.31 12.68 -2.42
C ILE A 83 -6.55 11.47 -1.87
N GLY A 84 -6.48 11.37 -0.54
CA GLY A 84 -5.97 10.20 0.16
C GLY A 84 -7.04 9.11 0.32
N ASP A 85 -6.62 7.91 0.67
CA ASP A 85 -7.56 6.83 0.99
C ASP A 85 -8.43 7.26 2.18
N SER A 86 -9.67 6.75 2.21
CA SER A 86 -10.53 6.99 3.36
C SER A 86 -10.30 5.92 4.41
N HIS A 87 -9.95 6.34 5.61
CA HIS A 87 -9.71 5.47 6.75
C HIS A 87 -10.89 5.49 7.73
N LEU A 88 -11.03 4.41 8.49
CA LEU A 88 -12.08 4.25 9.48
C LEU A 88 -11.96 5.35 10.54
N HIS A 89 -13.03 6.12 10.75
CA HIS A 89 -13.07 7.23 11.69
C HIS A 89 -13.94 6.90 12.91
N SER A 90 -15.07 6.23 12.72
CA SER A 90 -15.92 5.83 13.83
C SER A 90 -16.67 4.53 13.59
N ILE A 91 -16.94 3.83 14.69
CA ILE A 91 -17.61 2.53 14.72
C ILE A 91 -18.92 2.66 15.48
N PRO A 92 -20.07 2.28 14.89
CA PRO A 92 -21.34 2.37 15.59
C PRO A 92 -21.45 1.35 16.73
N GLN A 93 -22.02 1.77 17.87
CA GLN A 93 -22.09 0.94 19.09
C GLN A 93 -22.79 -0.41 18.91
N TYR A 94 -23.77 -0.50 18.00
CA TYR A 94 -24.46 -1.78 17.74
C TYR A 94 -23.52 -2.90 17.26
N MET A 95 -22.35 -2.56 16.68
CA MET A 95 -21.36 -3.56 16.29
C MET A 95 -20.71 -4.22 17.51
N PHE A 96 -20.68 -3.54 18.65
CA PHE A 96 -20.24 -4.09 19.94
C PHE A 96 -21.37 -4.81 20.70
N GLY A 97 -22.56 -4.98 20.10
CA GLY A 97 -23.73 -5.52 20.78
C GLY A 97 -24.41 -4.52 21.72
N GLU A 98 -23.99 -3.25 21.69
CA GLU A 98 -24.58 -2.17 22.50
C GLU A 98 -25.76 -1.51 21.76
N GLY A 99 -26.63 -0.80 22.49
CA GLY A 99 -27.82 -0.18 21.91
C GLY A 99 -27.53 1.03 21.00
N LYS A 100 -28.50 1.93 20.86
CA LYS A 100 -28.23 3.22 20.21
C LYS A 100 -27.40 4.08 21.17
N GLY A 101 -26.19 4.43 20.77
CA GLY A 101 -25.31 5.32 21.54
C GLY A 101 -24.30 6.03 20.66
N VAL A 102 -23.38 6.76 21.29
CA VAL A 102 -22.37 7.56 20.61
C VAL A 102 -21.34 6.65 19.91
N PRO A 103 -21.11 6.79 18.60
CA PRO A 103 -20.11 5.99 17.90
C PRO A 103 -18.74 6.04 18.58
N VAL A 104 -18.04 4.91 18.58
CA VAL A 104 -16.67 4.80 19.09
C VAL A 104 -15.75 5.46 18.07
N GLN A 105 -15.17 6.59 18.44
CA GLN A 105 -14.24 7.34 17.59
C GLN A 105 -12.86 6.69 17.61
N ILE A 106 -12.24 6.61 16.43
CA ILE A 106 -10.84 6.20 16.28
C ILE A 106 -10.01 7.48 16.27
N GLY A 107 -9.25 7.67 17.35
CA GLY A 107 -8.40 8.87 17.50
C GLY A 107 -7.20 8.86 16.57
N ASP A 108 -6.43 7.77 16.58
CA ASP A 108 -5.23 7.57 15.76
C ASP A 108 -5.38 6.26 14.97
N TYR A 109 -5.59 6.38 13.66
CA TYR A 109 -5.85 5.24 12.79
C TYR A 109 -4.57 4.43 12.54
N GLU A 110 -3.43 5.09 12.43
CA GLU A 110 -2.12 4.48 12.23
C GLU A 110 -1.72 3.61 13.42
N LEU A 111 -1.95 4.12 14.65
CA LEU A 111 -1.78 3.35 15.88
C LEU A 111 -2.72 2.14 15.90
N PHE A 112 -4.00 2.35 15.62
CA PHE A 112 -5.00 1.26 15.56
C PHE A 112 -4.63 0.17 14.54
N GLN A 113 -4.17 0.56 13.34
CA GLN A 113 -3.65 -0.37 12.34
C GLN A 113 -2.41 -1.12 12.83
N SER A 114 -1.49 -0.43 13.51
CA SER A 114 -0.27 -1.06 14.04
C SER A 114 -0.55 -2.10 15.12
N GLU A 115 -1.53 -1.85 16.01
CA GLU A 115 -1.98 -2.81 17.01
C GLU A 115 -2.50 -4.10 16.36
N ILE A 116 -3.32 -3.97 15.30
CA ILE A 116 -3.91 -5.11 14.60
C ILE A 116 -2.87 -5.86 13.76
N ARG A 117 -1.90 -5.17 13.15
CA ARG A 117 -0.80 -5.85 12.43
C ARG A 117 -0.03 -6.82 13.33
N ASN A 118 0.09 -6.49 14.61
CA ASN A 118 0.78 -7.28 15.63
C ASN A 118 -0.11 -8.33 16.31
N CYS A 119 -1.39 -8.42 15.95
CA CYS A 119 -2.30 -9.48 16.42
C CYS A 119 -2.02 -10.82 15.73
N LEU A 120 -2.49 -11.91 16.35
CA LEU A 120 -2.44 -13.25 15.77
C LEU A 120 -3.31 -13.31 14.51
N GLU A 121 -2.97 -14.19 13.57
CA GLU A 121 -3.73 -14.33 12.31
C GLU A 121 -5.21 -14.70 12.54
N SER A 122 -5.49 -15.48 13.59
CA SER A 122 -6.85 -15.81 14.02
C SER A 122 -7.63 -14.58 14.50
N GLU A 123 -6.96 -13.62 15.14
CA GLU A 123 -7.55 -12.35 15.57
C GLU A 123 -7.79 -11.43 14.36
N LYS A 124 -6.85 -11.38 13.39
CA LYS A 124 -7.00 -10.64 12.12
C LYS A 124 -8.24 -11.07 11.34
N THR A 125 -8.48 -12.38 11.28
CA THR A 125 -9.70 -12.94 10.66
C THR A 125 -10.96 -12.40 11.35
N TYR A 126 -10.95 -12.30 12.68
CA TYR A 126 -12.09 -11.76 13.42
C TYR A 126 -12.32 -10.26 13.17
N PHE A 127 -11.27 -9.45 13.01
CA PHE A 127 -11.44 -8.04 12.63
C PHE A 127 -12.20 -7.92 11.30
N GLU A 128 -11.86 -8.73 10.31
CA GLU A 128 -12.60 -8.80 9.05
C GLU A 128 -14.07 -9.18 9.26
N GLU A 129 -14.37 -10.18 10.09
CA GLU A 129 -15.75 -10.59 10.41
C GLU A 129 -16.52 -9.53 11.19
N PHE A 130 -15.86 -8.84 12.11
CA PHE A 130 -16.43 -7.77 12.92
C PHE A 130 -16.89 -6.62 12.02
N PHE A 131 -16.02 -6.17 11.12
CA PHE A 131 -16.28 -5.03 10.24
C PHE A 131 -17.09 -5.34 8.99
N THR A 132 -17.25 -6.62 8.63
CA THR A 132 -17.93 -6.98 7.38
C THR A 132 -19.11 -7.93 7.58
N ARG A 133 -20.00 -7.97 6.58
CA ARG A 133 -21.12 -8.89 6.50
C ARG A 133 -21.13 -9.54 5.12
N LYS A 134 -21.69 -10.75 5.03
CA LYS A 134 -21.88 -11.46 3.76
C LYS A 134 -23.30 -11.25 3.26
N ARG A 135 -23.44 -10.81 2.02
CA ARG A 135 -24.72 -10.65 1.32
C ARG A 135 -24.74 -11.55 0.08
N THR A 136 -25.57 -12.58 0.12
CA THR A 136 -25.71 -13.56 -0.97
C THR A 136 -26.91 -13.25 -1.85
N ARG A 137 -26.73 -13.38 -3.16
CA ARG A 137 -27.73 -13.02 -4.18
C ARG A 137 -27.72 -14.05 -5.30
N THR A 138 -28.87 -14.33 -5.89
CA THR A 138 -28.99 -15.22 -7.05
C THR A 138 -29.84 -14.53 -8.11
N ALA A 139 -29.55 -14.77 -9.39
CA ALA A 139 -30.40 -14.25 -10.45
C ALA A 139 -31.67 -15.08 -10.54
N ILE A 140 -32.81 -14.42 -10.73
CA ILE A 140 -34.09 -15.10 -10.94
C ILE A 140 -34.32 -15.21 -12.44
N ASP A 141 -34.75 -16.40 -12.86
CA ASP A 141 -35.24 -16.65 -14.19
C ASP A 141 -36.63 -16.01 -14.35
N THR A 142 -36.74 -15.03 -15.25
CA THR A 142 -37.97 -14.25 -15.42
C THR A 142 -39.11 -15.04 -16.02
N GLN A 143 -38.85 -16.18 -16.66
CA GLN A 143 -39.89 -17.04 -17.26
C GLN A 143 -40.40 -18.07 -16.25
N THR A 144 -39.50 -18.67 -15.48
CA THR A 144 -39.84 -19.75 -14.53
C THR A 144 -40.05 -19.28 -13.10
N GLY A 145 -39.62 -18.06 -12.75
CA GLY A 145 -39.63 -17.54 -11.38
C GLY A 145 -38.64 -18.23 -10.44
N THR A 146 -37.79 -19.13 -10.96
CA THR A 146 -36.82 -19.90 -10.17
C THR A 146 -35.42 -19.30 -10.20
N ALA A 147 -34.56 -19.68 -9.26
CA ALA A 147 -33.17 -19.24 -9.26
C ALA A 147 -32.40 -19.83 -10.45
N LYS A 148 -31.71 -18.99 -11.22
CA LYS A 148 -30.83 -19.43 -12.32
C LYS A 148 -29.64 -20.20 -11.77
N LYS A 149 -29.34 -21.35 -12.38
CA LYS A 149 -28.17 -22.17 -12.04
C LYS A 149 -26.87 -21.36 -12.17
N ASN A 150 -25.95 -21.55 -11.22
CA ASN A 150 -24.62 -20.92 -11.18
C ASN A 150 -24.61 -19.38 -11.14
N THR A 151 -25.70 -18.75 -10.68
CA THR A 151 -25.77 -17.28 -10.54
C THR A 151 -25.70 -16.78 -9.10
N LEU A 152 -25.46 -17.69 -8.15
CA LEU A 152 -25.25 -17.32 -6.76
C LEU A 152 -23.96 -16.51 -6.63
N ARG A 153 -24.07 -15.31 -6.08
CA ARG A 153 -22.97 -14.38 -5.82
C ARG A 153 -23.03 -13.90 -4.38
N THR A 154 -21.98 -14.16 -3.63
CA THR A 154 -21.80 -13.64 -2.27
C THR A 154 -20.87 -12.44 -2.32
N MET A 155 -21.33 -11.31 -1.80
CA MET A 155 -20.55 -10.08 -1.68
C MET A 155 -20.26 -9.80 -0.20
N GLN A 156 -19.04 -9.36 0.08
CA GLN A 156 -18.69 -8.81 1.38
C GLN A 156 -19.00 -7.32 1.39
N VAL A 157 -19.65 -6.87 2.46
CA VAL A 157 -20.08 -5.48 2.63
C VAL A 157 -19.71 -4.95 4.01
N VAL A 158 -19.43 -3.65 4.10
CA VAL A 158 -19.30 -2.91 5.35
C VAL A 158 -20.69 -2.44 5.78
N PRO A 159 -21.13 -2.66 7.03
CA PRO A 159 -22.48 -2.32 7.46
C PRO A 159 -22.69 -0.81 7.61
N ALA A 160 -23.96 -0.39 7.53
CA ALA A 160 -24.37 1.01 7.69
C ALA A 160 -23.99 1.63 9.05
N GLY A 161 -23.75 2.93 9.09
CA GLY A 161 -23.42 3.68 10.32
C GLY A 161 -21.92 3.77 10.62
N VAL A 162 -21.08 3.03 9.90
CA VAL A 162 -19.63 3.22 9.89
C VAL A 162 -19.30 4.56 9.22
N GLU A 163 -18.31 5.26 9.76
CA GLU A 163 -17.83 6.54 9.21
C GLU A 163 -16.37 6.44 8.80
N PHE A 164 -16.06 7.01 7.64
CA PHE A 164 -14.69 7.14 7.14
C PHE A 164 -14.30 8.60 6.98
N VAL A 165 -13.01 8.89 7.04
CA VAL A 165 -12.42 10.20 6.75
C VAL A 165 -11.35 10.04 5.68
N SER A 166 -11.37 10.91 4.67
CA SER A 166 -10.32 11.02 3.65
C SER A 166 -9.74 12.42 3.67
N CYS A 167 -8.40 12.50 3.68
CA CYS A 167 -7.68 13.77 3.58
C CYS A 167 -7.61 14.21 2.11
N ILE A 168 -8.04 15.44 1.85
CA ILE A 168 -7.93 16.10 0.55
C ILE A 168 -6.98 17.29 0.71
N GLU A 169 -6.00 17.43 -0.18
CA GLU A 169 -5.05 18.54 -0.13
C GLU A 169 -4.79 19.12 -1.53
N GLY A 170 -4.67 20.43 -1.62
CA GLY A 170 -4.46 21.10 -2.90
C GLY A 170 -4.48 22.62 -2.82
N GLU A 171 -4.34 23.24 -3.98
CA GLU A 171 -4.43 24.68 -4.15
C GLU A 171 -5.58 24.97 -5.09
N LEU A 172 -6.68 25.44 -4.51
CA LEU A 172 -7.90 25.82 -5.23
C LEU A 172 -8.18 27.30 -4.98
N ASN A 173 -8.68 27.98 -6.00
CA ASN A 173 -9.34 29.27 -5.80
C ASN A 173 -10.73 29.08 -5.18
N ASP A 174 -11.34 30.15 -4.67
CA ASP A 174 -12.62 30.10 -3.96
C ASP A 174 -13.76 29.50 -4.81
N LYS A 175 -13.74 29.70 -6.13
CA LYS A 175 -14.75 29.15 -7.05
C LYS A 175 -14.62 27.64 -7.17
N ASP A 176 -13.41 27.15 -7.38
CA ASP A 176 -13.11 25.72 -7.54
C ASP A 176 -13.32 24.99 -6.20
N GLU A 177 -12.99 25.62 -5.07
CA GLU A 177 -13.29 25.10 -3.73
C GLU A 177 -14.80 24.98 -3.47
N ALA A 178 -15.59 26.00 -3.84
CA ALA A 178 -17.04 25.94 -3.71
C ALA A 178 -17.65 24.80 -4.55
N VAL A 179 -17.08 24.52 -5.73
CA VAL A 179 -17.49 23.37 -6.55
C VAL A 179 -17.09 22.05 -5.90
N LEU A 180 -15.90 21.92 -5.33
CA LEU A 180 -15.50 20.71 -4.60
C LEU A 180 -16.45 20.42 -3.42
N ILE A 181 -16.85 21.44 -2.66
CA ILE A 181 -17.85 21.33 -1.58
C ILE A 181 -19.19 20.85 -2.14
N LYS A 182 -19.63 21.36 -3.29
CA LYS A 182 -20.86 20.90 -3.96
C LYS A 182 -20.73 19.44 -4.40
N CYS A 183 -19.61 19.03 -5.01
CA CYS A 183 -19.38 17.63 -5.39
C CYS A 183 -19.47 16.70 -4.17
N ALA A 184 -18.83 17.05 -3.06
CA ALA A 184 -18.94 16.29 -1.81
C ALA A 184 -20.39 16.26 -1.31
N LYS A 185 -21.08 17.40 -1.30
CA LYS A 185 -22.51 17.47 -0.95
C LYS A 185 -23.43 16.77 -1.94
N GLY A 186 -23.03 16.51 -3.18
CA GLY A 186 -23.83 15.81 -4.20
C GLY A 186 -23.63 14.30 -4.17
N LEU A 187 -22.51 13.83 -3.64
CA LEU A 187 -22.22 12.41 -3.51
C LEU A 187 -23.21 11.74 -2.55
N ARG A 188 -24.09 10.90 -3.11
CA ARG A 188 -25.13 10.15 -2.37
C ARG A 188 -24.99 8.64 -2.45
N HIS A 189 -24.29 8.14 -3.45
CA HIS A 189 -24.13 6.71 -3.67
C HIS A 189 -22.69 6.35 -4.05
N MET A 190 -22.18 5.27 -3.47
CA MET A 190 -20.82 4.77 -3.71
C MET A 190 -20.82 3.23 -3.75
N GLY A 191 -19.88 2.65 -4.50
CA GLY A 191 -19.61 1.21 -4.47
C GLY A 191 -20.55 0.38 -5.35
N LEU A 192 -20.61 -0.91 -5.09
CA LEU A 192 -21.42 -1.87 -5.83
C LEU A 192 -22.80 -2.08 -5.18
N GLY A 193 -23.79 -2.43 -6.00
CA GLY A 193 -25.14 -2.75 -5.53
C GLY A 193 -26.06 -1.54 -5.32
N ILE A 194 -25.69 -0.36 -5.81
CA ILE A 194 -26.46 0.89 -5.68
C ILE A 194 -27.94 0.72 -6.06
N THR A 195 -28.21 0.13 -7.23
CA THR A 195 -29.58 -0.12 -7.74
C THR A 195 -30.38 -1.13 -6.91
N ARG A 196 -29.79 -1.72 -5.87
CA ARG A 196 -30.40 -2.72 -5.00
C ARG A 196 -30.41 -2.27 -3.52
N GLY A 197 -30.32 -0.96 -3.29
CA GLY A 197 -30.47 -0.35 -1.97
C GLY A 197 -29.20 -0.37 -1.12
N TRP A 198 -28.02 -0.49 -1.74
CA TRP A 198 -26.72 -0.44 -1.06
C TRP A 198 -25.95 0.83 -1.44
N GLY A 199 -24.90 1.14 -0.70
CA GLY A 199 -23.95 2.19 -1.06
C GLY A 199 -24.47 3.61 -0.87
N GLU A 200 -25.65 3.83 -0.28
CA GLU A 200 -26.11 5.16 0.15
C GLU A 200 -25.15 5.73 1.21
N VAL A 201 -24.66 6.94 0.95
CA VAL A 201 -23.69 7.67 1.78
C VAL A 201 -24.10 9.12 1.97
N GLN A 202 -23.66 9.69 3.09
CA GLN A 202 -23.67 11.13 3.31
C GLN A 202 -22.23 11.63 3.40
N CYS A 203 -21.90 12.62 2.59
CA CYS A 203 -20.57 13.20 2.54
C CYS A 203 -20.56 14.65 3.05
N ILE A 204 -19.56 14.99 3.87
CA ILE A 204 -19.35 16.33 4.42
C ILE A 204 -17.88 16.68 4.22
N LEU A 205 -17.61 17.83 3.62
CA LEU A 205 -16.25 18.34 3.44
C LEU A 205 -16.01 19.49 4.42
N GLU A 206 -15.00 19.35 5.26
CA GLU A 206 -14.63 20.34 6.28
C GLU A 206 -13.18 20.79 6.03
N GLU A 207 -12.93 22.10 6.00
CA GLU A 207 -11.55 22.63 5.92
C GLU A 207 -10.83 22.37 7.24
N VAL A 208 -9.58 21.89 7.15
CA VAL A 208 -8.74 21.65 8.31
C VAL A 208 -8.07 22.97 8.70
N THR A 209 -8.52 23.57 9.80
CA THR A 209 -7.95 24.82 10.32
C THR A 209 -6.77 24.55 11.26
N THR A 210 -5.95 25.57 11.52
CA THR A 210 -4.79 25.50 12.43
C THR A 210 -5.17 25.08 13.87
N GLU A 211 -6.39 25.41 14.33
CA GLU A 211 -6.92 24.97 15.62
C GLU A 211 -7.25 23.47 15.64
N THR A 212 -7.68 22.90 14.50
CA THR A 212 -7.95 21.46 14.36
C THR A 212 -6.65 20.64 14.38
N LEU A 213 -5.57 21.15 13.77
CA LEU A 213 -4.24 20.52 13.76
C LEU A 213 -3.66 20.40 15.18
N LEU A 214 -3.78 21.45 16.00
CA LEU A 214 -3.27 21.46 17.39
C LEU A 214 -3.95 20.44 18.32
N SER A 215 -5.20 20.03 18.02
CA SER A 215 -5.94 19.03 18.81
C SER A 215 -5.63 17.58 18.41
N VAL A 216 -5.08 17.37 17.21
CA VAL A 216 -4.65 16.07 16.69
C VAL A 216 -3.15 15.86 16.95
N ASP A 217 -2.35 16.93 16.87
CA ASP A 217 -0.89 16.91 17.07
C ASP A 217 -0.47 16.53 18.51
N SER A 218 -1.35 16.66 19.52
CA SER A 218 -1.03 16.21 20.88
C SER A 218 -1.02 14.69 21.04
N ASN A 219 -1.61 13.94 20.08
CA ASN A 219 -1.70 12.47 20.12
C ASN A 219 -0.90 11.77 19.02
N ILE A 220 -0.39 12.50 18.02
CA ILE A 220 0.65 11.98 17.11
C ILE A 220 1.96 11.94 17.88
N LYS A 221 2.14 10.92 18.72
CA LYS A 221 3.49 10.42 18.97
C LYS A 221 3.99 9.92 17.62
N LYS A 222 4.74 10.78 16.92
CA LYS A 222 5.48 10.44 15.71
C LYS A 222 6.08 9.05 15.90
N GLN A 223 5.59 8.08 15.14
CA GLN A 223 6.21 6.77 15.06
C GLN A 223 7.59 7.00 14.44
N GLY A 224 8.62 6.87 15.28
CA GLY A 224 9.98 7.30 14.97
C GLY A 224 10.16 8.79 15.26
N ASP A 225 11.07 9.09 16.17
CA ASP A 225 11.64 10.41 16.36
C ASP A 225 12.42 10.78 15.07
N PHE A 226 11.70 11.21 14.03
CA PHE A 226 12.28 11.82 12.85
C PHE A 226 12.76 13.20 13.27
N THR A 227 13.95 13.26 13.86
CA THR A 227 14.77 14.47 13.89
C THR A 227 15.03 14.86 12.43
N LYS A 228 14.15 15.72 11.90
CA LYS A 228 14.35 16.35 10.60
C LYS A 228 15.60 17.21 10.71
N GLU A 229 16.74 16.71 10.22
CA GLU A 229 17.89 17.57 10.02
C GLU A 229 17.47 18.68 9.06
N LYS A 230 17.56 19.91 9.56
CA LYS A 230 17.15 21.09 8.81
C LYS A 230 18.17 21.32 7.69
N SER A 231 17.74 22.01 6.63
CA SER A 231 18.63 22.52 5.57
C SER A 231 19.85 23.32 6.11
N ASP A 232 19.82 23.70 7.38
CA ASP A 232 20.92 24.31 8.11
C ASP A 232 22.19 23.46 8.17
N ILE A 233 22.14 22.12 8.08
CA ILE A 233 23.35 21.26 8.07
C ILE A 233 24.30 21.64 6.92
N PHE A 234 23.74 22.09 5.79
CA PHE A 234 24.53 22.52 4.62
C PHE A 234 25.23 23.87 4.82
N LYS A 235 25.01 24.59 5.93
CA LYS A 235 25.73 25.84 6.24
C LYS A 235 27.17 25.59 6.70
N GLU A 236 27.48 24.35 7.11
CA GLU A 236 28.81 23.96 7.60
C GLU A 236 29.80 23.63 6.48
N TYR A 237 29.31 23.51 5.24
CA TYR A 237 30.09 23.13 4.05
C TYR A 237 30.27 24.33 3.11
N ASP A 238 31.39 24.38 2.38
CA ASP A 238 31.55 25.37 1.32
C ASP A 238 30.59 25.06 0.17
N PRO A 239 29.88 26.06 -0.41
CA PRO A 239 28.94 25.87 -1.52
C PRO A 239 29.47 25.08 -2.72
N GLU A 240 30.78 25.14 -2.99
CA GLU A 240 31.45 24.48 -4.11
C GLU A 240 32.10 23.14 -3.75
N GLU A 241 32.00 22.69 -2.49
CA GLU A 241 32.43 21.35 -2.09
C GLU A 241 31.48 20.27 -2.61
N ASP A 242 32.03 19.13 -3.00
CA ASP A 242 31.25 17.94 -3.33
C ASP A 242 30.87 17.21 -2.05
N VAL A 243 29.58 16.94 -1.88
CA VAL A 243 29.03 16.25 -0.71
C VAL A 243 28.25 15.01 -1.14
N VAL A 244 28.13 14.07 -0.20
CA VAL A 244 27.28 12.89 -0.31
C VAL A 244 26.19 13.00 0.74
N MET A 245 24.93 13.03 0.32
CA MET A 245 23.78 13.07 1.23
C MET A 245 23.10 11.70 1.25
N SER A 246 23.03 11.08 2.43
CA SER A 246 22.27 9.85 2.65
C SER A 246 20.81 10.18 2.95
N TYR A 247 19.89 9.41 2.36
CA TYR A 247 18.46 9.61 2.54
C TYR A 247 17.72 8.31 2.82
N GLU A 248 16.55 8.45 3.42
CA GLU A 248 15.52 7.42 3.58
C GLU A 248 14.19 7.93 3.01
N ILE A 249 13.45 7.05 2.31
CA ILE A 249 12.09 7.31 1.83
C ILE A 249 11.19 6.24 2.41
N TYR A 250 10.24 6.64 3.24
CA TYR A 250 9.18 5.79 3.76
C TYR A 250 7.94 5.88 2.85
N PHE A 251 7.34 4.74 2.52
CA PHE A 251 6.15 4.68 1.69
C PHE A 251 4.88 4.80 2.54
N ASP A 252 4.29 6.00 2.60
CA ASP A 252 3.00 6.24 3.27
C ASP A 252 1.83 5.59 2.51
N SER A 253 2.00 5.43 1.21
CA SER A 253 1.06 4.76 0.31
C SER A 253 1.82 3.90 -0.69
N PRO A 254 1.14 2.98 -1.40
CA PRO A 254 1.82 2.08 -2.32
C PRO A 254 2.44 2.85 -3.49
N VAL A 255 3.62 2.43 -3.94
CA VAL A 255 4.39 3.16 -4.96
C VAL A 255 4.43 2.39 -6.27
N MET A 256 3.93 3.03 -7.31
CA MET A 256 3.97 2.52 -8.68
C MET A 256 5.31 2.82 -9.33
N ILE A 257 6.12 1.79 -9.55
CA ILE A 257 7.37 1.84 -10.30
C ILE A 257 7.26 1.01 -11.58
N ASP A 258 8.04 1.39 -12.59
CA ASP A 258 8.05 0.68 -13.86
C ASP A 258 8.91 -0.58 -13.76
N GLY A 259 8.36 -1.71 -14.20
CA GLY A 259 9.01 -3.02 -14.17
C GLY A 259 8.88 -3.74 -12.83
N ASN A 260 9.43 -4.95 -12.78
CA ASN A 260 9.34 -5.83 -11.61
C ASN A 260 10.62 -5.73 -10.75
N ASN A 261 11.16 -4.52 -10.57
CA ASN A 261 12.38 -4.27 -9.80
C ASN A 261 12.03 -3.95 -8.35
N ASP A 262 12.65 -4.63 -7.39
CA ASP A 262 12.40 -4.42 -5.95
C ASP A 262 13.12 -3.19 -5.38
N CYS A 263 13.97 -2.53 -6.17
CA CYS A 263 14.59 -1.25 -5.84
C CYS A 263 13.74 -0.06 -6.33
N LEU A 264 13.88 1.09 -5.66
CA LEU A 264 13.30 2.37 -6.08
C LEU A 264 14.26 3.09 -7.06
N PRO A 265 13.92 3.20 -8.35
CA PRO A 265 14.78 3.90 -9.31
C PRO A 265 14.89 5.40 -8.98
N ALA A 266 15.99 6.04 -9.37
CA ALA A 266 16.20 7.46 -9.13
C ALA A 266 15.26 8.38 -9.94
N GLY A 267 14.85 7.95 -11.14
CA GLY A 267 14.05 8.77 -12.06
C GLY A 267 12.74 9.32 -11.48
N PRO A 268 11.89 8.49 -10.85
CA PRO A 268 10.69 8.96 -10.17
C PRO A 268 10.95 9.99 -9.06
N VAL A 269 12.02 9.83 -8.27
CA VAL A 269 12.42 10.76 -7.19
C VAL A 269 12.91 12.09 -7.80
N LEU A 270 13.78 12.01 -8.80
CA LEU A 270 14.28 13.16 -9.57
C LEU A 270 13.11 13.95 -10.16
N GLY A 271 12.14 13.29 -10.79
CA GLY A 271 10.97 13.95 -11.37
C GLY A 271 10.10 14.66 -10.35
N ALA A 272 9.92 14.08 -9.15
CA ALA A 272 9.18 14.71 -8.05
C ALA A 272 9.89 16.00 -7.58
N LEU A 273 11.21 15.93 -7.37
CA LEU A 273 12.02 17.06 -6.92
C LEU A 273 12.12 18.16 -7.98
N ALA A 274 12.28 17.80 -9.25
CA ALA A 274 12.24 18.76 -10.36
C ALA A 274 10.90 19.51 -10.37
N GLY A 275 9.79 18.81 -10.14
CA GLY A 275 8.47 19.43 -10.02
C GLY A 275 8.35 20.39 -8.83
N MET A 276 8.96 20.06 -7.68
CA MET A 276 9.00 20.94 -6.51
C MET A 276 9.85 22.18 -6.77
N TYR A 277 11.03 22.00 -7.38
CA TYR A 277 11.93 23.09 -7.77
C TYR A 277 11.24 24.08 -8.71
N ILE A 278 10.59 23.58 -9.77
CA ILE A 278 9.86 24.41 -10.74
C ILE A 278 8.79 25.25 -10.05
N ARG A 279 8.06 24.69 -9.07
CA ARG A 279 7.04 25.42 -8.31
C ARG A 279 7.68 26.48 -7.40
N LYS A 280 8.70 26.09 -6.62
CA LYS A 280 9.39 26.99 -5.68
C LYS A 280 9.94 28.24 -6.38
N PHE A 281 10.58 28.06 -7.53
CA PHE A 281 11.19 29.15 -8.30
C PHE A 281 10.29 29.72 -9.40
N SER A 282 9.03 29.29 -9.49
CA SER A 282 8.05 29.76 -10.48
C SER A 282 8.55 29.70 -11.94
N LEU A 283 9.38 28.71 -12.27
CA LEU A 283 10.02 28.58 -13.59
C LEU A 283 9.04 28.20 -14.71
N GLY A 284 7.93 27.57 -14.33
CA GLY A 284 6.87 27.19 -15.26
C GLY A 284 7.36 26.32 -16.42
N ALA A 285 7.07 26.77 -17.65
CA ALA A 285 7.30 26.01 -18.88
C ALA A 285 8.77 26.01 -19.34
N ASP A 286 9.51 27.04 -18.94
CA ASP A 286 10.84 27.38 -19.42
C ASP A 286 11.96 26.95 -18.45
N ALA A 287 11.67 26.02 -17.55
CA ALA A 287 12.62 25.55 -16.52
C ALA A 287 13.98 25.10 -17.10
N HIS A 288 14.00 24.54 -18.31
CA HIS A 288 15.23 24.15 -19.01
C HIS A 288 16.18 25.31 -19.35
N LYS A 289 15.71 26.56 -19.32
CA LYS A 289 16.53 27.77 -19.54
C LYS A 289 17.19 28.29 -18.25
N ASP A 290 16.71 27.86 -17.10
CA ASP A 290 17.33 28.21 -15.82
C ASP A 290 18.65 27.45 -15.64
N GLU A 291 19.74 28.17 -15.39
CA GLU A 291 21.07 27.59 -15.31
C GLU A 291 21.21 26.58 -14.17
N ASN A 292 20.57 26.85 -13.02
CA ASN A 292 20.63 25.96 -11.86
C ASN A 292 19.80 24.69 -12.11
N PHE A 293 18.59 24.83 -12.63
CA PHE A 293 17.74 23.70 -12.99
C PHE A 293 18.42 22.81 -14.03
N SER A 294 18.99 23.42 -15.08
CA SER A 294 19.69 22.67 -16.13
C SER A 294 20.90 21.94 -15.56
N ARG A 295 21.73 22.62 -14.77
CA ARG A 295 22.89 21.99 -14.10
C ARG A 295 22.47 20.82 -13.22
N ILE A 296 21.50 21.02 -12.33
CA ILE A 296 21.08 20.02 -11.32
C ILE A 296 20.42 18.80 -11.97
N PHE A 297 19.47 19.01 -12.89
CA PHE A 297 18.59 17.93 -13.36
C PHE A 297 18.90 17.42 -14.78
N LEU A 298 19.57 18.21 -15.62
CA LEU A 298 19.81 17.88 -17.03
C LEU A 298 21.28 17.59 -17.36
N HIS A 299 22.21 18.08 -16.55
CA HIS A 299 23.66 17.98 -16.77
C HIS A 299 24.41 17.31 -15.61
N ASP A 300 23.76 16.39 -14.91
CA ASP A 300 24.37 15.55 -13.87
C ASP A 300 25.04 16.32 -12.71
N GLY A 301 24.70 17.60 -12.50
CA GLY A 301 25.23 18.40 -11.39
C GLY A 301 24.83 17.85 -10.02
N VAL A 302 23.70 17.14 -9.96
CA VAL A 302 23.37 16.22 -8.87
C VAL A 302 23.17 14.81 -9.42
N GLN A 303 23.88 13.86 -8.84
CA GLN A 303 23.75 12.45 -9.10
C GLN A 303 22.73 11.85 -8.13
N PHE A 304 21.51 11.59 -8.60
CA PHE A 304 20.43 10.99 -7.81
C PHE A 304 20.60 9.47 -7.73
N GLY A 305 20.78 8.88 -6.55
CA GLY A 305 20.95 7.42 -6.40
C GLY A 305 19.62 6.66 -6.40
N TYR A 306 19.68 5.37 -6.66
CA TYR A 306 18.61 4.41 -6.40
C TYR A 306 18.38 4.30 -4.89
N GLY A 307 17.12 4.06 -4.52
CA GLY A 307 16.74 3.63 -3.19
C GLY A 307 16.74 2.09 -3.11
N TYR A 308 17.37 1.56 -2.08
CA TYR A 308 17.47 0.14 -1.76
C TYR A 308 16.64 -0.18 -0.51
N LEU A 309 16.06 -1.37 -0.44
CA LEU A 309 15.17 -1.74 0.66
C LEU A 309 15.93 -1.69 1.99
N LYS A 310 15.39 -0.97 2.98
CA LYS A 310 15.92 -0.92 4.34
C LYS A 310 15.00 -1.68 5.29
N ARG A 311 15.53 -2.68 5.99
CA ARG A 311 14.82 -3.50 6.99
C ARG A 311 15.76 -3.77 8.17
N ASN A 312 15.31 -3.54 9.41
CA ASN A 312 16.10 -3.75 10.64
C ASN A 312 17.48 -3.06 10.60
N ASP A 313 17.52 -1.82 10.14
CA ASP A 313 18.76 -1.04 9.90
C ASP A 313 19.75 -1.61 8.87
N LYS A 314 19.43 -2.73 8.22
CA LYS A 314 20.17 -3.28 7.08
C LYS A 314 19.65 -2.73 5.77
N ILE A 315 20.55 -2.46 4.82
CA ILE A 315 20.23 -2.02 3.46
C ILE A 315 20.49 -3.18 2.52
N TYR A 316 19.45 -3.65 1.84
CA TYR A 316 19.51 -4.77 0.92
C TYR A 316 19.61 -4.26 -0.52
N VAL A 317 20.70 -4.60 -1.17
CA VAL A 317 21.02 -4.19 -2.54
C VAL A 317 20.81 -5.34 -3.52
N PRO A 318 20.75 -5.11 -4.83
CA PRO A 318 20.56 -6.20 -5.79
C PRO A 318 21.60 -7.33 -5.68
N CYS A 319 21.11 -8.57 -5.77
CA CYS A 319 21.93 -9.77 -5.74
C CYS A 319 22.90 -9.82 -6.94
N PRO A 320 24.20 -10.07 -6.72
CA PRO A 320 25.15 -10.27 -7.82
C PRO A 320 24.84 -11.57 -8.58
N LYS A 321 24.89 -11.51 -9.92
CA LYS A 321 24.72 -12.68 -10.79
C LYS A 321 25.88 -13.67 -10.72
N ALA A 322 26.96 -13.28 -10.04
CA ALA A 322 28.13 -14.08 -9.73
C ALA A 322 27.92 -15.13 -8.63
N ILE A 323 26.78 -15.13 -7.92
CA ILE A 323 26.49 -16.08 -6.84
C ILE A 323 25.24 -16.91 -7.12
N ALA A 324 25.19 -18.11 -6.57
CA ALA A 324 24.05 -19.02 -6.70
C ALA A 324 23.85 -19.86 -5.44
N GLU A 325 22.66 -20.45 -5.31
CA GLU A 325 22.32 -21.41 -4.26
C GLU A 325 22.52 -22.85 -4.76
N MET A 326 23.04 -23.72 -3.90
CA MET A 326 23.16 -25.15 -4.20
C MET A 326 21.79 -25.82 -4.10
N ARG A 327 21.32 -26.51 -5.14
CA ARG A 327 20.01 -27.20 -5.11
C ARG A 327 19.93 -28.33 -4.08
N GLU A 328 21.09 -28.87 -3.67
CA GLU A 328 21.21 -30.06 -2.82
C GLU A 328 21.52 -29.71 -1.35
N ASN A 329 21.78 -28.43 -1.03
CA ASN A 329 22.16 -27.99 0.31
C ASN A 329 21.37 -26.72 0.69
N ASP A 330 20.46 -26.86 1.65
CA ASP A 330 19.28 -26.01 1.87
C ASP A 330 19.58 -24.72 2.66
N GLY A 331 20.66 -24.01 2.30
CA GLY A 331 20.97 -22.76 2.99
C GLY A 331 22.36 -22.15 2.80
N ASN A 332 23.16 -22.55 1.80
CA ASN A 332 24.44 -21.90 1.52
C ASN A 332 24.52 -21.37 0.09
N TRP A 333 25.16 -20.22 -0.10
CA TRP A 333 25.50 -19.66 -1.41
C TRP A 333 26.91 -20.06 -1.82
N PHE A 334 27.21 -20.00 -3.12
CA PHE A 334 28.57 -20.19 -3.66
C PHE A 334 28.83 -19.28 -4.86
N ASN A 335 30.10 -18.97 -5.09
CA ASN A 335 30.54 -18.26 -6.29
C ASN A 335 30.43 -19.18 -7.53
N ILE A 336 29.77 -18.72 -8.60
CA ILE A 336 29.59 -19.50 -9.84
C ILE A 336 30.90 -19.82 -10.57
N GLU A 337 32.02 -19.22 -10.18
CA GLU A 337 33.35 -19.59 -10.66
C GLU A 337 33.89 -20.89 -10.06
N GLN A 338 33.33 -21.39 -8.94
CA GLN A 338 33.71 -22.69 -8.43
C GLN A 338 33.40 -23.74 -9.49
N ASP A 339 34.43 -24.42 -9.97
CA ASP A 339 34.35 -25.47 -10.98
C ASP A 339 33.72 -26.73 -10.36
N ARG A 340 32.39 -26.67 -10.20
CA ARG A 340 31.59 -27.76 -9.65
C ARG A 340 30.50 -28.11 -10.64
N GLU A 341 30.32 -29.40 -10.93
CA GLU A 341 29.18 -29.94 -11.68
C GLU A 341 27.85 -29.87 -10.88
N LEU A 342 27.62 -28.79 -10.14
CA LEU A 342 26.45 -28.63 -9.28
C LEU A 342 25.27 -28.07 -10.08
N LYS A 343 24.09 -28.62 -9.81
CA LYS A 343 22.83 -27.99 -10.22
C LYS A 343 22.66 -26.69 -9.42
N ARG A 344 22.69 -25.56 -10.12
CA ARG A 344 22.56 -24.21 -9.54
C ARG A 344 21.09 -23.74 -9.52
N LYS A 345 20.72 -23.02 -8.46
CA LYS A 345 19.49 -22.23 -8.37
C LYS A 345 19.87 -20.76 -8.27
N GLU A 346 19.26 -19.93 -9.12
CA GLU A 346 19.49 -18.49 -9.09
C GLU A 346 18.92 -17.90 -7.80
N LEU A 347 19.74 -17.12 -7.09
CA LEU A 347 19.29 -16.38 -5.91
C LEU A 347 18.48 -15.17 -6.37
N LYS A 348 17.20 -15.15 -5.97
CA LYS A 348 16.28 -14.04 -6.26
C LYS A 348 16.13 -13.17 -5.02
N GLY A 349 16.06 -11.86 -5.23
CA GLY A 349 15.85 -10.87 -4.18
C GLY A 349 17.00 -9.90 -4.02
N LEU A 350 16.96 -9.16 -2.92
CA LEU A 350 17.95 -8.20 -2.48
C LEU A 350 18.80 -8.84 -1.38
N VAL A 351 20.06 -8.45 -1.30
CA VAL A 351 21.08 -9.05 -0.43
C VAL A 351 21.75 -8.01 0.45
N CYS A 352 22.14 -8.43 1.65
CA CYS A 352 23.00 -7.68 2.56
C CYS A 352 24.02 -8.65 3.16
N TRP A 353 25.31 -8.30 3.12
CA TRP A 353 26.35 -9.07 3.80
C TRP A 353 26.59 -8.51 5.20
N GLU A 354 26.61 -9.40 6.20
CA GLU A 354 27.03 -9.07 7.55
C GLU A 354 28.10 -10.09 7.99
N GLY A 355 29.37 -9.70 7.90
CA GLY A 355 30.49 -10.62 8.11
C GLY A 355 30.51 -11.75 7.08
N GLU A 356 30.33 -12.98 7.55
CA GLU A 356 30.21 -14.21 6.76
C GLU A 356 28.74 -14.61 6.54
N GLU A 357 27.73 -13.80 6.84
CA GLU A 357 26.33 -14.17 6.61
C GLU A 357 25.73 -13.40 5.42
N LEU A 358 25.04 -14.11 4.52
CA LEU A 358 24.30 -13.52 3.41
C LEU A 358 22.82 -13.42 3.78
N HIS A 359 22.39 -12.22 4.08
CA HIS A 359 20.99 -11.91 4.34
C HIS A 359 20.25 -11.64 3.03
N ILE A 360 19.06 -12.23 2.86
CA ILE A 360 18.21 -12.04 1.68
C ILE A 360 16.85 -11.48 2.12
N ALA A 361 16.40 -10.46 1.41
CA ALA A 361 15.08 -9.86 1.56
C ALA A 361 14.44 -9.62 0.18
N SER A 362 13.11 -9.60 0.14
CA SER A 362 12.33 -9.17 -1.02
C SER A 362 11.44 -8.01 -0.63
N ALA A 363 11.18 -7.13 -1.59
CA ALA A 363 10.20 -6.07 -1.39
C ALA A 363 8.78 -6.66 -1.43
N ASN A 364 7.91 -6.17 -0.54
CA ASN A 364 6.50 -6.52 -0.54
C ASN A 364 5.79 -5.77 -1.67
N ARG A 365 4.89 -6.48 -2.35
CA ARG A 365 4.03 -5.96 -3.40
C ARG A 365 2.60 -6.35 -3.15
N GLU A 366 1.70 -5.57 -3.70
CA GLU A 366 0.26 -5.81 -3.67
C GLU A 366 -0.31 -5.72 -5.07
N ILE A 367 -1.49 -6.31 -5.28
CA ILE A 367 -2.15 -6.34 -6.59
C ILE A 367 -3.43 -5.52 -6.50
N HIS A 368 -3.54 -4.47 -7.31
CA HIS A 368 -4.71 -3.61 -7.35
C HIS A 368 -5.39 -3.71 -8.71
N PHE A 369 -6.69 -4.00 -8.69
CA PHE A 369 -7.51 -4.05 -9.89
C PHE A 369 -8.31 -2.75 -10.09
N HIS A 370 -8.24 -2.19 -11.29
CA HIS A 370 -8.95 -0.97 -11.69
C HIS A 370 -9.85 -1.22 -12.89
N HIS A 371 -10.95 -0.49 -12.94
CA HIS A 371 -11.87 -0.49 -14.07
C HIS A 371 -12.16 0.94 -14.51
N ALA A 372 -11.97 1.24 -15.79
CA ALA A 372 -12.53 2.42 -16.42
C ALA A 372 -13.97 2.11 -16.86
N ARG A 373 -14.93 2.99 -16.55
CA ARG A 373 -16.31 2.84 -17.02
C ARG A 373 -16.42 3.30 -18.49
N PRO A 374 -17.38 2.75 -19.26
CA PRO A 374 -17.72 3.27 -20.58
C PRO A 374 -18.12 4.75 -20.52
N ILE A 375 -17.95 5.46 -21.63
CA ILE A 375 -18.42 6.86 -21.77
C ILE A 375 -19.94 6.94 -21.57
N ASP A 376 -20.67 5.96 -22.09
CA ASP A 376 -22.10 5.83 -21.81
C ASP A 376 -22.31 5.30 -20.38
N ARG A 377 -22.73 6.21 -19.49
CA ARG A 377 -23.03 5.91 -18.08
C ARG A 377 -24.20 4.95 -17.89
N GLY A 378 -25.06 4.77 -18.90
CA GLY A 378 -26.10 3.74 -18.90
C GLY A 378 -25.52 2.32 -18.88
N ILE A 379 -24.29 2.17 -19.34
CA ILE A 379 -23.54 0.91 -19.33
C ILE A 379 -22.73 0.83 -18.03
N ALA A 380 -23.34 0.23 -17.00
CA ALA A 380 -22.81 0.23 -15.63
C ALA A 380 -21.53 -0.62 -15.39
N HIS A 381 -20.99 -1.27 -16.42
CA HIS A 381 -19.84 -2.19 -16.34
C HIS A 381 -18.96 -2.10 -17.59
N ALA A 382 -17.66 -2.32 -17.46
CA ALA A 382 -16.77 -2.46 -18.61
C ALA A 382 -17.17 -3.69 -19.45
N LEU A 383 -17.37 -3.51 -20.75
CA LEU A 383 -17.69 -4.61 -21.67
C LEU A 383 -16.43 -5.25 -22.25
N ASN A 384 -15.27 -4.57 -22.20
CA ASN A 384 -14.00 -5.02 -22.79
C ASN A 384 -14.25 -5.58 -24.22
N ASP A 385 -13.67 -6.75 -24.52
CA ASP A 385 -13.79 -7.48 -25.80
C ASP A 385 -15.22 -7.97 -26.14
N ARG A 386 -16.20 -7.79 -25.25
CA ARG A 386 -17.60 -8.16 -25.51
C ARG A 386 -18.39 -7.07 -26.25
N ALA A 387 -17.75 -5.94 -26.54
CA ALA A 387 -18.32 -4.91 -27.38
C ALA A 387 -18.43 -5.43 -28.82
N ALA A 388 -19.64 -5.36 -29.40
CA ALA A 388 -19.86 -5.70 -30.81
C ALA A 388 -19.16 -4.70 -31.76
N ASP A 389 -18.83 -3.51 -31.25
CA ASP A 389 -18.15 -2.43 -31.95
C ASP A 389 -17.00 -1.90 -31.08
N SER A 390 -15.76 -2.10 -31.52
CA SER A 390 -14.54 -1.68 -30.83
C SER A 390 -14.23 -0.18 -30.97
N SER A 391 -15.04 0.57 -31.74
CA SER A 391 -14.89 2.02 -31.90
C SER A 391 -15.46 2.84 -30.74
N ILE A 392 -16.30 2.23 -29.88
CA ILE A 392 -16.88 2.87 -28.70
C ILE A 392 -16.02 2.50 -27.48
N PRO A 393 -15.51 3.47 -26.70
CA PRO A 393 -14.77 3.18 -25.47
C PRO A 393 -15.68 2.48 -24.45
N THR A 394 -15.55 1.15 -24.37
CA THR A 394 -16.45 0.26 -23.63
C THR A 394 -15.95 -0.07 -22.22
N GLY A 395 -15.03 0.74 -21.69
CA GLY A 395 -14.36 0.51 -20.42
C GLY A 395 -13.20 -0.46 -20.54
N GLU A 396 -12.22 -0.33 -19.65
CA GLU A 396 -10.97 -1.09 -19.63
C GLU A 396 -10.71 -1.66 -18.24
N PHE A 397 -10.13 -2.86 -18.16
CA PHE A 397 -9.68 -3.49 -16.93
C PHE A 397 -8.15 -3.47 -16.83
N PHE A 398 -7.62 -3.00 -15.71
CA PHE A 398 -6.19 -2.88 -15.48
C PHE A 398 -5.77 -3.54 -14.18
N GLU A 399 -4.60 -4.16 -14.20
CA GLU A 399 -3.92 -4.68 -13.01
C GLU A 399 -2.65 -3.87 -12.76
N TYR A 400 -2.43 -3.50 -11.51
CA TYR A 400 -1.21 -2.85 -11.06
C TYR A 400 -0.57 -3.65 -9.93
N THR A 401 0.76 -3.75 -9.95
CA THR A 401 1.55 -4.44 -8.91
C THR A 401 2.54 -3.48 -8.21
N PRO A 402 2.04 -2.46 -7.47
CA PRO A 402 2.89 -1.51 -6.76
C PRO A 402 3.74 -2.17 -5.66
N LEU A 403 4.81 -1.48 -5.28
CA LEU A 403 5.49 -1.73 -4.00
C LEU A 403 4.54 -1.32 -2.87
N SER A 404 4.34 -2.22 -1.91
CA SER A 404 3.44 -1.99 -0.78
C SER A 404 3.91 -0.85 0.12
N LYS A 405 2.95 -0.17 0.74
CA LYS A 405 3.22 0.85 1.78
C LYS A 405 3.87 0.24 3.02
N GLY A 406 4.45 1.07 3.87
CA GLY A 406 5.11 0.66 5.13
C GLY A 406 6.58 0.24 4.97
N GLN A 407 7.10 0.25 3.74
CA GLN A 407 8.51 -0.07 3.45
C GLN A 407 9.37 1.19 3.45
N THR A 408 10.63 1.04 3.85
CA THR A 408 11.63 2.12 3.81
C THR A 408 12.68 1.80 2.77
N TYR A 409 13.07 2.81 2.00
CA TYR A 409 14.13 2.73 0.99
C TYR A 409 15.23 3.74 1.28
N ALA A 410 16.49 3.29 1.32
CA ALA A 410 17.64 4.13 1.61
C ALA A 410 18.55 4.29 0.38
N GLY A 411 19.15 5.46 0.21
CA GLY A 411 20.06 5.73 -0.91
C GLY A 411 20.92 6.97 -0.67
N THR A 412 21.67 7.37 -1.69
CA THR A 412 22.56 8.54 -1.61
C THR A 412 22.45 9.47 -2.81
N TRP A 413 22.57 10.78 -2.59
CA TRP A 413 22.76 11.78 -3.64
C TRP A 413 24.17 12.37 -3.56
N ARG A 414 24.74 12.74 -4.70
CA ARG A 414 26.09 13.34 -4.78
C ARG A 414 26.04 14.60 -5.61
N GLY A 415 26.79 15.62 -5.23
CA GLY A 415 26.88 16.87 -5.98
C GLY A 415 27.40 18.00 -5.12
N LYS A 416 27.37 19.22 -5.65
CA LYS A 416 27.79 20.41 -4.92
C LYS A 416 26.89 20.68 -3.72
N ALA A 417 27.47 21.10 -2.60
CA ALA A 417 26.74 21.41 -1.37
C ALA A 417 25.61 22.40 -1.62
N LYS A 418 25.84 23.43 -2.45
CA LYS A 418 24.82 24.41 -2.85
C LYS A 418 23.62 23.78 -3.56
N ASP A 419 23.86 22.82 -4.43
CA ASP A 419 22.84 22.22 -5.28
C ASP A 419 21.98 21.24 -4.47
N ILE A 420 22.60 20.41 -3.63
CA ILE A 420 21.87 19.50 -2.71
C ILE A 420 21.09 20.30 -1.66
N ARG A 421 21.66 21.39 -1.14
CA ARG A 421 20.96 22.29 -0.20
C ARG A 421 19.65 22.81 -0.77
N VAL A 422 19.62 23.27 -2.03
CA VAL A 422 18.38 23.77 -2.65
C VAL A 422 17.32 22.66 -2.74
N LEU A 423 17.72 21.41 -3.01
CA LEU A 423 16.81 20.27 -2.98
C LEU A 423 16.27 19.99 -1.57
N ALA A 424 17.13 20.08 -0.54
CA ALA A 424 16.73 19.95 0.85
C ALA A 424 15.75 21.05 1.28
N GLU A 425 15.94 22.29 0.83
CA GLU A 425 15.00 23.38 1.06
C GLU A 425 13.66 23.15 0.35
N CYS A 426 13.67 22.61 -0.88
CA CYS A 426 12.43 22.22 -1.58
C CYS A 426 11.65 21.14 -0.80
N LEU A 427 12.35 20.16 -0.23
CA LEU A 427 11.76 19.14 0.63
C LEU A 427 11.17 19.77 1.89
N GLN A 428 11.91 20.65 2.55
CA GLN A 428 11.48 21.33 3.77
C GLN A 428 10.21 22.15 3.55
N ASP A 429 10.12 22.91 2.46
CA ASP A 429 8.92 23.72 2.12
C ASP A 429 7.67 22.85 1.88
N ASN A 430 7.85 21.56 1.61
CA ASN A 430 6.77 20.60 1.38
C ASN A 430 6.65 19.57 2.52
N ASP A 431 7.07 19.93 3.73
CA ASP A 431 7.04 19.09 4.93
C ASP A 431 7.76 17.74 4.80
N TYR A 432 8.72 17.65 3.87
CA TYR A 432 9.44 16.46 3.46
C TYR A 432 8.55 15.37 2.85
N ARG A 433 7.38 15.75 2.32
CA ARG A 433 6.51 14.83 1.58
C ARG A 433 6.88 14.81 0.10
N LEU A 434 6.85 13.63 -0.49
CA LEU A 434 7.08 13.41 -1.91
C LEU A 434 5.90 12.64 -2.50
N ARG A 435 5.67 12.86 -3.80
CA ARG A 435 4.75 12.04 -4.58
C ARG A 435 5.49 11.41 -5.76
N ILE A 436 5.65 10.11 -5.70
CA ILE A 436 6.47 9.32 -6.59
C ILE A 436 5.58 8.42 -7.46
N GLY A 437 5.91 8.28 -8.74
CA GLY A 437 5.23 7.37 -9.66
C GLY A 437 4.11 8.03 -10.48
N ARG A 438 3.29 7.18 -11.12
CA ARG A 438 2.38 7.59 -12.20
C ARG A 438 1.04 8.17 -11.71
N SER A 439 0.53 7.76 -10.55
CA SER A 439 -0.77 8.24 -10.04
C SER A 439 -0.56 9.47 -9.15
N ARG A 440 -0.61 10.65 -9.75
CA ARG A 440 -0.19 11.91 -9.09
C ARG A 440 -1.24 12.55 -8.17
N THR A 441 -2.50 12.12 -8.26
CA THR A 441 -3.65 12.80 -7.64
C THR A 441 -4.47 11.93 -6.69
N ALA A 442 -4.22 10.62 -6.61
CA ALA A 442 -4.96 9.72 -5.73
C ALA A 442 -4.25 8.37 -5.54
N GLU A 443 -4.46 7.78 -4.36
CA GLU A 443 -4.23 6.36 -3.96
C GLU A 443 -2.76 5.91 -3.85
N TYR A 444 -1.87 6.42 -4.69
CA TYR A 444 -0.49 5.94 -4.75
C TYR A 444 0.52 7.06 -4.59
N GLY A 445 1.75 6.65 -4.28
CA GLY A 445 2.96 7.44 -4.48
C GLY A 445 3.30 8.43 -3.38
N ASN A 446 2.45 8.64 -2.38
CA ASN A 446 2.77 9.44 -1.22
C ASN A 446 3.86 8.78 -0.39
N CYS A 447 4.93 9.53 -0.13
CA CYS A 447 6.09 9.10 0.62
C CYS A 447 6.61 10.21 1.53
N THR A 448 7.26 9.81 2.62
CA THR A 448 7.95 10.70 3.54
C THR A 448 9.45 10.57 3.36
N PHE A 449 10.12 11.69 3.10
CA PHE A 449 11.57 11.76 2.90
C PHE A 449 12.27 12.14 4.20
N LYS A 450 13.44 11.55 4.42
CA LYS A 450 14.32 11.89 5.54
C LYS A 450 15.74 12.05 5.02
N ILE A 451 16.35 13.17 5.39
CA ILE A 451 17.79 13.37 5.28
C ILE A 451 18.41 12.70 6.51
N VAL A 452 19.33 11.75 6.28
CA VAL A 452 19.93 10.95 7.35
C VAL A 452 21.24 11.57 7.81
N ARG A 453 22.11 11.93 6.86
CA ARG A 453 23.39 12.60 7.10
C ARG A 453 23.92 13.22 5.82
N VAL A 454 24.85 14.16 5.97
CA VAL A 454 25.61 14.76 4.88
C VAL A 454 27.09 14.60 5.20
N ASP A 455 27.86 14.08 4.25
CA ASP A 455 29.29 13.85 4.38
C ASP A 455 30.03 14.61 3.28
N LEU A 456 31.23 15.13 3.57
CA LEU A 456 32.13 15.60 2.52
C LEU A 456 32.53 14.42 1.64
N LYS A 457 32.55 14.63 0.32
CA LYS A 457 33.17 13.68 -0.60
C LYS A 457 34.68 13.81 -0.48
N THR A 458 35.25 13.21 0.58
CA THR A 458 36.69 13.23 0.80
C THR A 458 37.36 12.07 0.08
N ASN A 459 38.62 12.24 -0.34
CA ASN A 459 39.48 11.12 -0.74
C ASN A 459 40.02 10.35 0.48
N GLN A 460 39.54 10.64 1.70
CA GLN A 460 40.00 9.96 2.90
C GLN A 460 39.30 8.61 2.98
N ILE A 461 40.12 7.57 3.04
CA ILE A 461 39.67 6.18 3.10
C ILE A 461 39.01 5.96 4.46
N GLU A 462 37.67 5.89 4.50
CA GLU A 462 36.97 5.22 5.60
C GLU A 462 37.55 3.81 5.76
N PRO A 463 37.56 3.22 6.97
CA PRO A 463 38.07 1.87 7.20
C PRO A 463 37.30 0.87 6.31
N SER A 464 37.87 0.57 5.15
CA SER A 464 37.29 -0.26 4.12
C SER A 464 38.36 -1.23 3.62
N PRO A 465 37.98 -2.45 3.19
CA PRO A 465 38.94 -3.43 2.74
C PRO A 465 39.83 -2.86 1.63
N GLY A 466 41.14 -3.06 1.78
CA GLY A 466 42.12 -2.81 0.74
C GLY A 466 42.43 -4.11 -0.01
N GLY A 467 42.63 -4.02 -1.32
CA GLY A 467 42.92 -5.19 -2.13
C GLY A 467 43.20 -4.84 -3.59
N ASN A 468 43.74 -5.81 -4.32
CA ASN A 468 43.99 -5.70 -5.75
C ASN A 468 43.00 -6.53 -6.59
N GLU A 469 42.20 -7.39 -5.97
CA GLU A 469 41.27 -8.33 -6.60
C GLU A 469 39.86 -8.12 -6.06
N TRP A 470 38.94 -7.75 -6.95
CA TRP A 470 37.62 -7.23 -6.60
C TRP A 470 36.51 -7.94 -7.38
N MET A 471 35.45 -8.32 -6.66
CA MET A 471 34.16 -8.65 -7.23
C MET A 471 33.31 -7.37 -7.18
N MET A 472 33.14 -6.70 -8.31
CA MET A 472 32.33 -5.49 -8.44
C MET A 472 31.01 -5.81 -9.14
N TRP A 473 29.87 -5.47 -8.55
CA TRP A 473 28.58 -5.68 -9.21
C TRP A 473 27.71 -4.44 -9.25
N LEU A 474 26.84 -4.40 -10.25
CA LEU A 474 25.97 -3.25 -10.52
C LEU A 474 24.77 -3.24 -9.57
N LEU A 475 24.60 -2.14 -8.86
CA LEU A 475 23.41 -1.87 -8.06
C LEU A 475 22.34 -1.06 -8.82
N SER A 476 22.69 -0.56 -10.01
CA SER A 476 21.83 0.19 -10.93
C SER A 476 22.31 -0.08 -12.36
N PRO A 477 21.49 0.16 -13.40
CA PRO A 477 21.91 -0.06 -14.78
C PRO A 477 23.19 0.73 -15.11
N LEU A 478 24.11 0.10 -15.83
CA LEU A 478 25.34 0.74 -16.32
C LEU A 478 25.22 1.00 -17.82
N ILE A 479 25.41 2.24 -18.21
CA ILE A 479 25.37 2.68 -19.61
C ILE A 479 26.76 3.13 -19.99
N ILE A 480 27.29 2.60 -21.09
CA ILE A 480 28.63 2.92 -21.58
C ILE A 480 28.48 3.53 -22.97
N ARG A 481 29.24 4.59 -23.24
CA ARG A 481 29.35 5.18 -24.57
C ARG A 481 30.66 4.76 -25.22
N ASP A 482 30.60 4.37 -26.49
CA ASP A 482 31.78 4.16 -27.31
C ASP A 482 32.37 5.52 -27.70
N GLU A 483 33.63 5.78 -27.35
CA GLU A 483 34.26 7.08 -27.63
C GLU A 483 34.49 7.34 -29.11
N LYS A 484 34.59 6.28 -29.94
CA LYS A 484 34.88 6.43 -31.37
C LYS A 484 33.60 6.68 -32.16
N SER A 485 32.53 5.93 -31.87
CA SER A 485 31.27 6.09 -32.60
C SER A 485 30.29 7.07 -31.93
N GLY A 486 30.42 7.31 -30.63
CA GLY A 486 29.48 8.10 -29.83
C GLY A 486 28.22 7.34 -29.42
N ASP A 487 28.06 6.09 -29.87
CA ASP A 487 26.89 5.27 -29.59
C ASP A 487 26.96 4.60 -28.22
N TYR A 488 25.79 4.25 -27.68
CA TYR A 488 25.72 3.40 -26.49
C TYR A 488 26.12 1.96 -26.82
N THR A 489 26.99 1.39 -26.00
CA THR A 489 27.59 0.07 -26.20
C THR A 489 27.57 -0.75 -24.92
N LEU A 490 27.64 -2.07 -25.07
CA LEU A 490 27.79 -3.02 -23.96
C LEU A 490 29.24 -3.50 -23.78
N LYS A 491 30.16 -2.97 -24.60
CA LYS A 491 31.59 -3.30 -24.51
C LYS A 491 32.18 -2.67 -23.25
N GLU A 492 32.86 -3.50 -22.46
CA GLU A 492 33.53 -3.19 -21.21
C GLU A 492 34.72 -2.22 -21.38
N VAL A 493 35.17 -1.97 -22.61
CA VAL A 493 36.34 -1.12 -22.91
C VAL A 493 36.19 0.28 -22.32
N GLY A 494 35.01 0.90 -22.44
CA GLY A 494 34.76 2.22 -21.88
C GLY A 494 34.81 2.23 -20.35
N LEU A 495 34.26 1.20 -19.70
CA LEU A 495 34.30 1.05 -18.24
C LEU A 495 35.74 0.85 -17.74
N ILE A 496 36.52 -0.03 -18.39
CA ILE A 496 37.92 -0.31 -18.02
C ILE A 496 38.76 0.98 -18.11
N LYS A 497 38.57 1.75 -19.18
CA LYS A 497 39.25 3.03 -19.36
C LYS A 497 38.91 4.01 -18.24
N GLN A 498 37.63 4.19 -17.95
CA GLN A 498 37.16 5.08 -16.88
C GLN A 498 37.68 4.65 -15.50
N LEU A 499 37.65 3.35 -15.20
CA LEU A 499 38.24 2.79 -13.98
C LEU A 499 39.74 3.11 -13.91
N GLY A 500 40.49 2.94 -15.01
CA GLY A 500 41.93 3.22 -15.06
C GLY A 500 42.26 4.69 -14.79
N GLU A 501 41.50 5.59 -15.39
CA GLU A 501 41.68 7.04 -15.25
C GLU A 501 41.35 7.52 -13.83
N ILE A 502 40.20 7.12 -13.27
CA ILE A 502 39.74 7.59 -11.96
C ILE A 502 40.53 6.96 -10.82
N LEU A 503 40.88 5.68 -10.92
CA LEU A 503 41.63 4.97 -9.88
C LEU A 503 43.14 5.16 -10.01
N GLY A 504 43.63 5.72 -11.12
CA GLY A 504 45.06 5.85 -11.39
C GLY A 504 45.76 4.54 -11.71
N CYS A 505 45.01 3.50 -12.11
CA CYS A 505 45.55 2.20 -12.50
C CYS A 505 46.00 2.22 -13.97
N LYS A 506 47.24 1.80 -14.25
CA LYS A 506 47.73 1.68 -15.63
C LYS A 506 47.23 0.40 -16.30
N LYS A 507 47.00 -0.64 -15.50
CA LYS A 507 46.49 -1.93 -15.97
C LYS A 507 45.36 -2.42 -15.09
N ILE A 508 44.16 -2.49 -15.68
CA ILE A 508 43.00 -3.16 -15.10
C ILE A 508 42.68 -4.37 -15.97
N GLU A 509 42.70 -5.54 -15.35
CA GLU A 509 42.39 -6.81 -15.99
C GLU A 509 41.00 -7.26 -15.56
N LEU A 510 40.09 -7.41 -16.52
CA LEU A 510 38.78 -7.98 -16.30
C LEU A 510 38.86 -9.49 -16.55
N ARG A 511 38.85 -10.29 -15.48
CA ARG A 511 39.05 -11.75 -15.58
C ARG A 511 37.79 -12.48 -16.06
N LYS A 512 36.62 -12.07 -15.58
CA LYS A 512 35.32 -12.66 -15.98
C LYS A 512 34.19 -11.67 -15.77
N ILE A 513 33.12 -11.85 -16.55
CA ILE A 513 31.84 -11.15 -16.42
C ILE A 513 30.74 -12.20 -16.18
N ALA A 514 29.92 -11.97 -15.16
CA ALA A 514 28.67 -12.68 -14.94
C ALA A 514 27.53 -11.66 -15.03
N GLY A 515 26.87 -11.54 -16.18
CA GLY A 515 25.97 -10.42 -16.43
C GLY A 515 24.82 -10.72 -17.38
N SER A 516 23.84 -9.82 -17.38
CA SER A 516 22.81 -9.73 -18.41
C SER A 516 22.69 -8.30 -18.91
N CYS A 517 21.95 -8.13 -19.99
CA CYS A 517 21.71 -6.82 -20.59
C CYS A 517 20.24 -6.45 -20.45
N THR A 518 19.98 -5.16 -20.37
CA THR A 518 18.64 -4.58 -20.30
C THR A 518 18.55 -3.37 -21.23
N VAL A 519 17.35 -2.82 -21.36
CA VAL A 519 17.12 -1.56 -22.08
C VAL A 519 16.76 -0.51 -21.03
N TYR A 520 17.67 0.44 -20.83
CA TYR A 520 17.38 1.59 -20.01
C TYR A 520 16.44 2.52 -20.78
N SER A 521 15.35 2.90 -20.13
CA SER A 521 14.35 3.81 -20.69
C SER A 521 13.67 4.58 -19.56
N GLY A 522 12.70 5.41 -19.90
CA GLY A 522 11.80 6.01 -18.94
C GLY A 522 10.83 6.95 -19.65
N TYR A 523 10.18 7.84 -18.90
CA TYR A 523 9.16 8.72 -19.45
C TYR A 523 9.48 10.18 -19.18
N ASN A 524 9.43 11.01 -20.22
CA ASN A 524 9.52 12.46 -20.07
C ASN A 524 8.11 13.01 -19.85
N SER A 525 7.80 13.34 -18.60
CA SER A 525 6.50 13.90 -18.20
C SER A 525 6.17 15.24 -18.86
N ARG A 526 7.18 16.01 -19.24
CA ARG A 526 7.01 17.32 -19.88
C ARG A 526 6.64 17.22 -21.35
N TRP A 527 7.11 16.17 -22.03
CA TRP A 527 6.83 15.95 -23.45
C TRP A 527 5.71 14.93 -23.67
N GLY A 528 5.23 14.29 -22.61
CA GLY A 528 4.22 13.24 -22.70
C GLY A 528 4.69 11.99 -23.48
N MET A 529 6.01 11.75 -23.55
CA MET A 529 6.59 10.70 -24.39
C MET A 529 7.67 9.89 -23.68
N PRO A 530 7.92 8.64 -24.11
CA PRO A 530 9.07 7.87 -23.67
C PRO A 530 10.38 8.60 -23.96
N MET A 531 11.35 8.44 -23.07
CA MET A 531 12.72 8.86 -23.31
C MET A 531 13.39 7.94 -24.33
N VAL A 532 14.48 8.42 -24.94
CA VAL A 532 15.33 7.60 -25.79
C VAL A 532 15.80 6.39 -24.99
N SER A 533 15.48 5.20 -25.51
CA SER A 533 15.92 3.94 -24.94
C SER A 533 17.35 3.63 -25.37
N CYS A 534 18.17 3.11 -24.45
CA CYS A 534 19.54 2.71 -24.75
C CYS A 534 19.89 1.36 -24.13
N PRO A 535 20.78 0.58 -24.76
CA PRO A 535 21.29 -0.66 -24.17
C PRO A 535 22.06 -0.35 -22.88
N ALA A 536 21.87 -1.18 -21.86
CA ALA A 536 22.56 -1.07 -20.57
C ALA A 536 22.95 -2.46 -20.04
N ALA A 537 24.04 -2.54 -19.29
CA ALA A 537 24.30 -3.71 -18.47
C ALA A 537 23.32 -3.71 -17.29
N ASP A 538 22.69 -4.85 -17.06
CA ASP A 538 21.58 -4.99 -16.14
C ASP A 538 22.06 -5.06 -14.68
N VAL A 539 21.17 -4.71 -13.77
CA VAL A 539 21.39 -4.78 -12.33
C VAL A 539 21.82 -6.18 -11.90
N GLY A 540 22.75 -6.27 -10.96
CA GLY A 540 23.36 -7.52 -10.49
C GLY A 540 24.49 -8.04 -11.38
N SER A 541 24.70 -7.49 -12.58
CA SER A 541 25.84 -7.89 -13.42
C SER A 541 27.16 -7.64 -12.69
N THR A 542 28.04 -8.63 -12.70
CA THR A 542 29.26 -8.67 -11.89
C THR A 542 30.51 -8.73 -12.78
N PHE A 543 31.51 -7.96 -12.41
CA PHE A 543 32.81 -7.78 -13.04
C PHE A 543 33.90 -8.18 -12.06
N TYR A 544 34.72 -9.15 -12.44
CA TYR A 544 35.90 -9.54 -11.66
C TYR A 544 37.11 -8.75 -12.11
N LEU A 545 37.52 -7.81 -11.27
CA LEU A 545 38.57 -6.84 -11.57
C LEU A 545 39.86 -7.22 -10.84
N LYS A 546 40.97 -7.15 -11.56
CA LYS A 546 42.32 -7.13 -10.99
C LYS A 546 43.00 -5.82 -11.34
N THR A 547 43.50 -5.14 -10.32
CA THR A 547 44.23 -3.87 -10.42
C THR A 547 45.73 -4.10 -10.25
N ASP A 548 46.53 -3.17 -10.77
CA ASP A 548 48.00 -3.23 -10.71
C ASP A 548 48.59 -2.79 -9.36
N HIS A 549 47.77 -2.18 -8.50
CA HIS A 549 48.12 -1.80 -7.14
C HIS A 549 46.88 -1.88 -6.23
N GLU A 550 47.09 -1.76 -4.92
CA GLU A 550 46.01 -1.83 -3.93
C GLU A 550 45.04 -0.64 -4.06
N ILE A 551 43.76 -0.95 -4.15
CA ILE A 551 42.65 0.01 -4.16
C ILE A 551 41.76 -0.31 -2.97
N HIS A 552 41.17 0.71 -2.35
CA HIS A 552 40.17 0.52 -1.30
C HIS A 552 38.76 0.45 -1.88
N ALA A 553 37.91 -0.39 -1.27
CA ALA A 553 36.52 -0.57 -1.68
C ALA A 553 35.76 0.76 -1.83
N CYS A 554 35.94 1.70 -0.88
CA CYS A 554 35.26 2.99 -0.90
C CYS A 554 35.50 3.77 -2.19
N LYS A 555 36.70 3.72 -2.78
CA LYS A 555 37.01 4.41 -4.05
C LYS A 555 36.19 3.89 -5.22
N LEU A 556 35.78 2.63 -5.19
CA LEU A 556 34.93 2.04 -6.23
C LEU A 556 33.47 2.42 -6.02
N GLU A 557 32.98 2.36 -4.77
CA GLU A 557 31.58 2.58 -4.40
C GLU A 557 31.18 4.07 -4.35
N GLU A 558 32.12 4.95 -3.99
CA GLU A 558 31.94 6.41 -3.97
C GLU A 558 31.89 7.05 -5.35
N ASN A 559 32.28 6.30 -6.39
CA ASN A 559 32.13 6.72 -7.77
C ASN A 559 30.85 6.16 -8.40
N ARG A 560 30.39 6.82 -9.46
CA ARG A 560 29.32 6.31 -10.33
C ARG A 560 29.89 6.17 -11.72
N TRP A 561 29.71 4.99 -12.29
CA TRP A 561 30.42 4.57 -13.48
C TRP A 561 29.54 4.69 -14.73
N GLY A 562 30.14 4.96 -15.87
CA GLY A 562 29.45 5.15 -17.15
C GLY A 562 28.75 6.51 -17.28
N GLU A 563 27.62 6.48 -18.00
CA GLU A 563 26.85 7.65 -18.41
C GLU A 563 25.52 7.77 -17.64
N LEU A 564 24.89 8.96 -17.72
CA LEU A 564 23.59 9.25 -17.10
C LEU A 564 23.59 9.03 -15.56
N THR A 565 24.70 9.37 -14.92
CA THR A 565 24.88 9.25 -13.46
C THR A 565 23.94 10.16 -12.68
N GLY A 566 23.54 11.29 -13.28
CA GLY A 566 22.47 12.17 -12.80
C GLY A 566 21.14 11.46 -12.64
N ARG A 567 20.88 10.44 -13.47
CA ARG A 567 19.64 9.67 -13.47
C ARG A 567 19.74 8.36 -12.70
N GLY A 568 20.81 8.20 -11.93
CA GLY A 568 21.03 7.06 -11.04
C GLY A 568 21.63 5.83 -11.71
N CYS A 569 22.21 5.96 -12.90
CA CYS A 569 23.01 4.90 -13.49
C CYS A 569 24.40 4.80 -12.84
N GLY A 570 25.00 3.61 -12.89
CA GLY A 570 26.42 3.42 -12.57
C GLY A 570 26.78 3.18 -11.10
N GLN A 571 25.82 2.98 -10.19
CA GLN A 571 26.09 2.59 -8.81
C GLN A 571 26.58 1.14 -8.74
N VAL A 572 27.60 0.91 -7.90
CA VAL A 572 28.23 -0.40 -7.70
C VAL A 572 28.42 -0.69 -6.22
N ALA A 573 28.51 -1.97 -5.89
CA ALA A 573 29.07 -2.47 -4.65
C ALA A 573 30.25 -3.38 -4.96
N VAL A 574 31.15 -3.51 -4.00
CA VAL A 574 32.37 -4.31 -4.17
C VAL A 574 32.66 -5.19 -2.96
N ARG A 575 33.23 -6.36 -3.21
CA ARG A 575 33.79 -7.25 -2.18
C ARG A 575 35.17 -7.73 -2.63
N PRO A 576 36.13 -7.98 -1.71
CA PRO A 576 37.33 -8.70 -2.05
C PRO A 576 36.97 -10.00 -2.76
N TRP A 577 37.64 -10.29 -3.87
CA TRP A 577 37.28 -11.46 -4.64
C TRP A 577 37.96 -12.72 -4.09
N ASN A 578 37.15 -13.73 -3.80
CA ASN A 578 37.59 -15.07 -3.54
C ASN A 578 36.70 -16.08 -4.29
N LYS A 579 37.34 -17.06 -4.93
CA LYS A 579 36.63 -18.10 -5.69
C LYS A 579 36.00 -19.13 -4.76
N GLU A 580 36.59 -19.36 -3.59
CA GLU A 580 36.17 -20.41 -2.65
C GLU A 580 35.07 -19.96 -1.68
N ASP A 581 34.59 -18.72 -1.79
CA ASP A 581 33.57 -18.20 -0.88
C ASP A 581 32.30 -19.05 -0.94
N THR A 582 31.89 -19.51 0.23
CA THR A 582 30.62 -20.15 0.48
C THR A 582 30.13 -19.75 1.86
N ASP A 583 29.00 -19.06 1.95
CA ASP A 583 28.44 -18.71 3.25
C ASP A 583 26.97 -19.11 3.41
N LYS A 584 26.50 -19.00 4.65
CA LYS A 584 25.12 -19.30 5.03
C LYS A 584 24.18 -18.20 4.54
N ILE A 585 23.03 -18.62 4.04
CA ILE A 585 21.91 -17.77 3.63
C ILE A 585 20.96 -17.62 4.81
N ILE A 586 20.60 -16.38 5.12
CA ILE A 586 19.58 -16.03 6.10
C ILE A 586 18.47 -15.28 5.38
N ILE A 587 17.23 -15.76 5.52
CA ILE A 587 16.07 -15.09 4.93
C ILE A 587 15.47 -14.18 6.00
N ASP A 588 15.59 -12.87 5.79
CA ASP A 588 15.01 -11.89 6.69
C ASP A 588 13.56 -11.60 6.29
N SER A 589 12.65 -11.90 7.20
CA SER A 589 11.24 -11.52 7.09
C SER A 589 10.99 -10.17 7.79
N ASP A 590 9.86 -9.53 7.53
CA ASP A 590 9.49 -8.29 8.20
C ASP A 590 9.52 -8.47 9.73
N ALA A 591 10.12 -7.49 10.42
CA ALA A 591 10.12 -7.51 11.88
C ALA A 591 8.69 -7.37 12.40
N VAL A 592 8.30 -8.29 13.28
CA VAL A 592 7.14 -8.12 14.16
C VAL A 592 7.53 -7.03 15.15
N TYR A 593 7.00 -5.82 14.96
CA TYR A 593 7.19 -4.75 15.93
C TYR A 593 6.50 -5.15 17.23
N ASN A 594 7.27 -5.47 18.26
CA ASN A 594 6.75 -5.62 19.62
C ASN A 594 6.35 -4.24 20.16
N ILE A 595 5.18 -3.75 19.73
CA ILE A 595 4.54 -2.60 20.38
C ILE A 595 3.95 -3.12 21.69
N GLU A 596 4.30 -2.51 22.82
CA GLU A 596 3.64 -2.78 24.09
C GLU A 596 2.13 -2.58 23.91
N LYS A 597 1.34 -3.65 24.14
CA LYS A 597 -0.11 -3.59 24.04
C LYS A 597 -0.62 -2.51 24.98
N SER A 598 -1.22 -1.46 24.42
CA SER A 598 -1.88 -0.42 25.21
C SER A 598 -3.13 -1.01 25.85
N HIS A 599 -3.10 -1.17 27.17
CA HIS A 599 -4.29 -1.54 27.94
C HIS A 599 -5.43 -0.53 27.71
N ASN A 600 -6.58 -1.01 27.24
CA ASN A 600 -7.82 -0.28 26.86
C ASN A 600 -7.89 0.28 25.43
N SER A 601 -7.18 -0.32 24.47
CA SER A 601 -7.35 0.08 23.05
C SER A 601 -8.66 -0.41 22.44
N ILE A 602 -9.08 0.19 21.31
CA ILE A 602 -10.26 -0.26 20.56
C ILE A 602 -10.04 -1.69 20.02
N ALA A 603 -8.82 -2.03 19.61
CA ALA A 603 -8.48 -3.37 19.14
C ALA A 603 -8.66 -4.40 20.26
N GLU A 604 -8.18 -4.10 21.48
CA GLU A 604 -8.38 -4.95 22.64
C GLU A 604 -9.87 -5.13 22.98
N ARG A 605 -10.68 -4.06 22.87
CA ARG A 605 -12.14 -4.15 23.08
C ARG A 605 -12.81 -5.10 22.09
N ILE A 606 -12.43 -5.05 20.81
CA ILE A 606 -12.93 -5.97 19.78
C ILE A 606 -12.49 -7.42 20.07
N ILE A 607 -11.22 -7.62 20.45
CA ILE A 607 -10.71 -8.96 20.80
C ILE A 607 -11.42 -9.53 22.04
N CYS A 608 -11.65 -8.70 23.06
CA CYS A 608 -12.38 -9.08 24.26
C CYS A 608 -13.82 -9.48 23.95
N LEU A 609 -14.49 -8.74 23.05
CA LEU A 609 -15.80 -9.12 22.54
C LEU A 609 -15.78 -10.51 21.87
N ARG A 610 -14.76 -10.83 21.06
CA ARG A 610 -14.64 -12.17 20.47
C ARG A 610 -14.47 -13.25 21.51
N LYS A 611 -13.62 -13.03 22.52
CA LYS A 611 -13.41 -14.00 23.60
C LYS A 611 -14.72 -14.30 24.31
N HIS A 612 -15.47 -13.27 24.65
CA HIS A 612 -16.78 -13.43 25.28
C HIS A 612 -17.80 -14.15 24.37
N GLN A 613 -17.80 -13.85 23.07
CA GLN A 613 -18.65 -14.56 22.10
C GLN A 613 -18.29 -16.04 22.00
N LEU A 614 -16.99 -16.39 21.97
CA LEU A 614 -16.53 -17.78 21.95
C LEU A 614 -16.91 -18.52 23.24
N GLU A 615 -16.74 -17.90 24.40
CA GLU A 615 -17.19 -18.45 25.69
C GLU A 615 -18.69 -18.77 25.65
N CYS A 616 -19.52 -17.83 25.18
CA CYS A 616 -20.94 -18.07 24.98
C CYS A 616 -21.20 -19.20 23.97
N GLU A 617 -20.51 -19.24 22.83
CA GLU A 617 -20.65 -20.31 21.84
C GLU A 617 -20.38 -21.69 22.46
N TYR A 618 -19.29 -21.85 23.21
CA TYR A 618 -18.96 -23.10 23.91
C TYR A 618 -20.01 -23.48 24.96
N GLU A 619 -20.38 -22.55 25.85
CA GLU A 619 -21.39 -22.81 26.88
C GLU A 619 -22.74 -23.21 26.26
N THR A 620 -23.15 -22.56 25.16
CA THR A 620 -24.42 -22.89 24.50
C THR A 620 -24.41 -24.28 23.89
N ILE A 621 -23.28 -24.74 23.36
CA ILE A 621 -23.14 -26.09 22.80
C ILE A 621 -23.22 -27.13 23.91
N GLU A 622 -22.51 -26.93 25.02
CA GLU A 622 -22.53 -27.83 26.18
C GLU A 622 -23.95 -27.98 26.75
N GLU A 623 -24.66 -26.86 26.96
CA GLU A 623 -26.04 -26.87 27.45
C GLU A 623 -27.01 -27.53 26.44
N LEU A 624 -26.81 -27.30 25.14
CA LEU A 624 -27.66 -27.90 24.11
C LEU A 624 -27.41 -29.39 23.94
N ASP A 625 -26.19 -29.89 24.14
CA ASP A 625 -25.85 -31.29 23.97
C ASP A 625 -26.61 -32.20 24.94
N ILE A 626 -26.92 -31.68 26.13
CA ILE A 626 -27.76 -32.36 27.15
C ILE A 626 -29.22 -32.49 26.66
N VAL A 627 -29.72 -31.53 25.88
CA VAL A 627 -31.11 -31.53 25.39
C VAL A 627 -31.28 -32.55 24.26
N LYS A 628 -32.14 -33.54 24.48
CA LYS A 628 -32.45 -34.54 23.46
C LYS A 628 -33.26 -33.94 22.31
N MET A 629 -33.04 -34.47 21.11
CA MET A 629 -33.59 -33.89 19.89
C MET A 629 -35.12 -33.94 19.84
N ASP A 630 -35.77 -34.91 20.48
CA ASP A 630 -37.23 -35.09 20.61
C ASP A 630 -37.90 -34.11 21.59
N GLU A 631 -37.12 -33.57 22.53
CA GLU A 631 -37.59 -32.60 23.52
C GLU A 631 -37.66 -31.16 22.96
N LEU A 632 -36.95 -30.89 21.86
CA LEU A 632 -36.93 -29.57 21.23
C LEU A 632 -38.30 -29.18 20.62
N PRO A 633 -38.69 -27.89 20.67
CA PRO A 633 -39.81 -27.40 19.89
C PRO A 633 -39.47 -27.39 18.38
N PRO A 634 -40.48 -27.33 17.49
CA PRO A 634 -40.25 -27.24 16.05
C PRO A 634 -39.40 -26.02 15.67
N SER A 635 -38.56 -26.15 14.63
CA SER A 635 -37.66 -25.07 14.18
C SER A 635 -38.37 -23.74 13.83
N SER A 636 -39.66 -23.81 13.45
CA SER A 636 -40.52 -22.64 13.24
C SER A 636 -40.85 -21.90 14.54
N ALA A 637 -41.09 -22.62 15.64
CA ALA A 637 -41.32 -22.03 16.96
C ALA A 637 -40.05 -21.39 17.51
N ILE A 638 -38.89 -22.04 17.34
CA ILE A 638 -37.58 -21.47 17.71
C ILE A 638 -37.26 -20.22 16.88
N SER A 639 -37.62 -20.22 15.59
CA SER A 639 -37.47 -19.03 14.74
C SER A 639 -38.34 -17.86 15.21
N LEU A 640 -39.56 -18.14 15.69
CA LEU A 640 -40.44 -17.12 16.26
C LEU A 640 -39.91 -16.57 17.59
N LEU A 641 -39.39 -17.45 18.46
CA LEU A 641 -38.68 -17.04 19.69
C LEU A 641 -37.47 -16.16 19.38
N SER A 642 -36.69 -16.52 18.36
CA SER A 642 -35.55 -15.72 17.92
C SER A 642 -36.00 -14.34 17.40
N GLN A 643 -37.15 -14.26 16.73
CA GLN A 643 -37.72 -12.99 16.27
C GLN A 643 -38.24 -12.15 17.44
N LEU A 644 -38.85 -12.78 18.44
CA LEU A 644 -39.32 -12.14 19.66
C LEU A 644 -38.13 -11.59 20.48
N LEU A 645 -37.08 -12.39 20.65
CA LEU A 645 -35.84 -11.97 21.31
C LEU A 645 -35.25 -10.72 20.67
N ARG A 646 -35.20 -10.65 19.33
CA ARG A 646 -34.74 -9.44 18.61
C ARG A 646 -35.56 -8.20 18.91
N SER A 647 -36.87 -8.35 19.16
CA SER A 647 -37.73 -7.22 19.51
C SER A 647 -37.44 -6.64 20.90
N TYR A 648 -36.79 -7.42 21.77
CA TYR A 648 -36.42 -7.04 23.14
C TYR A 648 -34.92 -6.83 23.32
N ALA A 649 -34.15 -6.71 22.23
CA ALA A 649 -32.69 -6.62 22.28
C ALA A 649 -32.13 -5.45 23.14
N GLN A 650 -32.95 -4.44 23.47
CA GLN A 650 -32.54 -3.31 24.32
C GLN A 650 -33.10 -3.36 25.75
N ASN A 651 -33.86 -4.40 26.10
CA ASN A 651 -34.47 -4.56 27.42
C ASN A 651 -33.56 -5.41 28.33
N LYS A 652 -33.27 -4.92 29.54
CA LYS A 652 -32.44 -5.67 30.52
C LYS A 652 -33.16 -6.91 31.05
N ASP A 653 -34.48 -6.93 30.98
CA ASP A 653 -35.40 -7.98 31.42
C ASP A 653 -35.94 -8.81 30.23
N PHE A 654 -35.20 -8.88 29.11
CA PHE A 654 -35.62 -9.58 27.90
C PHE A 654 -36.09 -11.03 28.16
N TYR A 655 -35.44 -11.73 29.10
CA TYR A 655 -35.78 -13.10 29.47
C TYR A 655 -37.18 -13.20 30.07
N GLU A 656 -37.48 -12.37 31.06
CA GLU A 656 -38.80 -12.34 31.72
C GLU A 656 -39.91 -11.97 30.74
N GLN A 657 -39.67 -11.00 29.86
CA GLN A 657 -40.65 -10.62 28.84
C GLN A 657 -40.92 -11.74 27.83
N ILE A 658 -39.90 -12.53 27.47
CA ILE A 658 -40.10 -13.72 26.62
C ILE A 658 -40.87 -14.79 27.39
N LYS A 659 -40.51 -15.06 28.65
CA LYS A 659 -41.17 -16.04 29.52
C LYS A 659 -42.66 -15.72 29.67
N GLU A 660 -43.03 -14.46 29.93
CA GLU A 660 -44.42 -14.01 29.96
C GLU A 660 -45.17 -14.29 28.65
N LYS A 661 -44.56 -13.98 27.50
CA LYS A 661 -45.18 -14.26 26.18
C LYS A 661 -45.35 -15.75 25.92
N VAL A 662 -44.41 -16.57 26.37
CA VAL A 662 -44.49 -18.03 26.26
C VAL A 662 -45.61 -18.58 27.13
N MET A 663 -45.84 -18.03 28.32
CA MET A 663 -46.93 -18.44 29.23
C MET A 663 -48.32 -18.22 28.61
N CYS A 664 -48.47 -17.30 27.66
CA CYS A 664 -49.72 -17.08 26.92
C CYS A 664 -50.04 -18.16 25.87
N ILE A 665 -49.16 -19.14 25.63
CA ILE A 665 -49.39 -20.21 24.65
C ILE A 665 -50.46 -21.19 25.17
N GLN A 666 -51.57 -21.33 24.45
CA GLN A 666 -52.72 -22.17 24.84
C GLN A 666 -52.43 -23.69 24.84
N LYS A 667 -51.52 -24.16 23.98
CA LYS A 667 -51.19 -25.60 23.88
C LYS A 667 -50.09 -25.95 24.89
N GLU A 668 -50.46 -26.69 25.94
CA GLU A 668 -49.57 -27.02 27.07
C GLU A 668 -48.27 -27.73 26.63
N ASP A 669 -48.35 -28.82 25.85
CA ASP A 669 -47.16 -29.52 25.34
C ASP A 669 -46.19 -28.60 24.58
N LYS A 670 -46.71 -27.59 23.86
CA LYS A 670 -45.87 -26.63 23.13
C LYS A 670 -45.28 -25.58 24.07
N ARG A 671 -46.05 -25.10 25.04
CA ARG A 671 -45.61 -24.16 26.07
C ARG A 671 -44.49 -24.77 26.89
N ASP A 672 -44.68 -25.98 27.39
CA ASP A 672 -43.76 -26.64 28.32
C ASP A 672 -42.43 -26.99 27.64
N LYS A 673 -42.47 -27.43 26.37
CA LYS A 673 -41.26 -27.61 25.53
C LYS A 673 -40.49 -26.32 25.30
N ILE A 674 -41.19 -25.20 25.12
CA ILE A 674 -40.54 -23.89 24.93
C ILE A 674 -39.95 -23.37 26.24
N LEU A 675 -40.67 -23.52 27.37
CA LEU A 675 -40.16 -23.14 28.69
C LEU A 675 -38.91 -23.94 29.05
N LYS A 676 -38.92 -25.26 28.85
CA LYS A 676 -37.76 -26.13 29.06
C LYS A 676 -36.59 -25.75 28.16
N LEU A 677 -36.85 -25.35 26.91
CA LEU A 677 -35.81 -24.88 26.01
C LEU A 677 -35.15 -23.59 26.52
N ILE A 678 -35.92 -22.62 27.01
CA ILE A 678 -35.35 -21.32 27.41
C ILE A 678 -34.82 -21.31 28.83
N GLU A 679 -35.13 -22.31 29.67
CA GLU A 679 -34.67 -22.41 31.06
C GLU A 679 -33.16 -22.17 31.26
N PRO A 680 -32.24 -22.75 30.47
CA PRO A 680 -30.80 -22.50 30.60
C PRO A 680 -30.36 -21.06 30.28
N CYS A 681 -31.26 -20.25 29.71
CA CYS A 681 -30.99 -18.85 29.38
C CYS A 681 -31.33 -17.89 30.54
N GLU A 682 -31.89 -18.37 31.65
CA GLU A 682 -32.21 -17.53 32.81
C GLU A 682 -30.94 -16.94 33.44
N GLY A 683 -30.90 -15.62 33.62
CA GLY A 683 -29.73 -14.91 34.16
C GLY A 683 -28.51 -14.84 33.22
N LYS A 684 -28.57 -15.43 32.02
CA LYS A 684 -27.51 -15.35 31.00
C LYS A 684 -27.63 -14.07 30.17
N PRO A 685 -26.53 -13.59 29.56
CA PRO A 685 -26.57 -12.41 28.70
C PRO A 685 -27.40 -12.65 27.43
N TYR A 686 -27.89 -11.57 26.81
CA TYR A 686 -28.68 -11.62 25.58
C TYR A 686 -28.00 -12.44 24.47
N GLU A 687 -26.69 -12.29 24.32
CA GLU A 687 -25.92 -12.97 23.28
C GLU A 687 -25.89 -14.49 23.48
N PHE A 688 -25.84 -14.97 24.73
CA PHE A 688 -25.98 -16.40 25.04
C PHE A 688 -27.33 -16.94 24.56
N MET A 689 -28.45 -16.30 24.94
CA MET A 689 -29.79 -16.76 24.55
C MET A 689 -29.97 -16.73 23.02
N LYS A 690 -29.40 -15.74 22.36
CA LYS A 690 -29.43 -15.63 20.89
C LYS A 690 -28.68 -16.79 20.22
N LEU A 691 -27.44 -17.06 20.63
CA LEU A 691 -26.63 -18.17 20.11
C LEU A 691 -27.27 -19.53 20.43
N TYR A 692 -27.76 -19.71 21.66
CA TYR A 692 -28.48 -20.91 22.11
C TYR A 692 -29.69 -21.21 21.22
N LEU A 693 -30.53 -20.22 20.92
CA LEU A 693 -31.70 -20.42 20.06
C LEU A 693 -31.31 -20.69 18.59
N GLU A 694 -30.23 -20.09 18.08
CA GLU A 694 -29.74 -20.39 16.73
C GLU A 694 -29.21 -21.84 16.61
N ASN A 695 -28.43 -22.29 17.60
CA ASN A 695 -27.92 -23.66 17.66
C ASN A 695 -29.06 -24.67 17.87
N ALA A 696 -30.01 -24.39 18.78
CA ALA A 696 -31.22 -25.20 18.97
C ALA A 696 -32.04 -25.32 17.68
N LYS A 697 -32.16 -24.23 16.91
CA LYS A 697 -32.87 -24.25 15.62
C LYS A 697 -32.20 -25.18 14.61
N TRP A 698 -30.87 -25.19 14.53
CA TRP A 698 -30.14 -26.11 13.67
C TRP A 698 -30.29 -27.56 14.15
N LYS A 699 -30.13 -27.83 15.45
CA LYS A 699 -30.36 -29.15 16.04
C LYS A 699 -31.78 -29.67 15.76
N ALA A 700 -32.80 -28.81 15.87
CA ALA A 700 -34.19 -29.15 15.55
C ALA A 700 -34.44 -29.38 14.04
N ARG A 701 -33.64 -28.77 13.15
CA ARG A 701 -33.71 -29.00 11.68
C ARG A 701 -33.09 -30.33 11.27
N CYS A 702 -32.11 -30.81 12.03
CA CYS A 702 -31.47 -32.11 11.82
C CYS A 702 -32.34 -33.30 12.27
N ARG A 703 -33.56 -33.06 12.76
CA ARG A 703 -34.57 -34.13 12.91
C ARG A 703 -34.75 -34.80 11.56
N VAL A 704 -34.20 -36.00 11.43
CA VAL A 704 -34.50 -36.90 10.31
C VAL A 704 -36.02 -36.97 10.24
N LYS A 705 -36.56 -36.66 9.06
CA LYS A 705 -37.94 -37.01 8.76
C LYS A 705 -37.97 -38.53 8.70
N ASP A 706 -38.29 -39.17 9.82
CA ASP A 706 -38.90 -40.48 9.73
C ASP A 706 -40.28 -40.26 9.10
N GLU A 707 -40.38 -40.73 7.86
CA GLU A 707 -41.51 -40.75 6.92
C GLU A 707 -41.79 -39.48 6.09
#